data_AF-A0A928NPI0-F1
#
_entry.id   AF-A0A928NPI0-F1
#
_cell.length_a   1.000
_cell.length_b   1.000
_cell.length_c   1.000
_cell.angle_alpha   90.00
_cell.angle_beta   90.00
_cell.angle_gamma   90.00
#
_symmetry.space_group_name_H-M   'P 1'
#
loop_
_entity.id
_entity.type
_entity.pdbx_description
1 polymer ?
#
loop_
_entity_poly.entity_id
_entity_poly.type
_entity_poly.pdbx_seq_one_letter_code
_entity_poly.pdbx_strand_id
1 'polypeptide(L)'
;MIYLRRCGTESPKVLKRIVASFLCLVLLCTYMLGNRHSFVANSQTVYNIGYVQTAESDTLNVRDRAGTSSSTIIDSLEVGHQVSVIGKTNAPDGSLWYYVSYFKGRTLKYGYVHSAYIKFVTAADDPAFEKYLDSQNFPESYRQYLRVLHKMRPEWVFKAFHTNLPWNEVYDAEREDGQSSIESTVISSWKSLVLYDWVNDKYNNLSGNGWTQASDSIVAFYLDPRNFLNDEQMFQYELIEYNPLCHTEEAVETVLQGTFMYKKVLYEEEIIVYPSVTPTEPPTEAPVTTAQPTETAGRTSESTATAETTITSTATASPSPAPTATPQVIKKTVTYAQAFIQVAQELDVSPCMLASRVRQEQGTAGTNKLISGTVPGYEGYYNYFNIGASGTGSQEVLINGLKEAKSEGWDSPYKALVGGARKVCGTHIKKGQDTLYLQKFDVDSTYHGLYWHQYMQNIRAASHEGVTVRNSYAQCDILDSAFEFKIPVYKNMPTYACEQPTEDRNPNYKLKSLSVKNYSISPSFKTDTLSYTLSVPNATSNIEISATPYVSKATVSGVGKINLNVGTNKLTIRCKAENETYRDYTLTVIRAAAPTPTATPTATVKPTVTPTVTPSATTSSSATASPIPTATVDPSPSHNISDKYNVNIDSLISGIKEGTTAKNFKESISIKDGSVSITDKSGNSVSDTAKISTGQKVVVKDSAGKVYKQFDIVIYGDITGDGKIEALDYVYIKRHLWGISELSGIYKTAADISPSKGSVDALDFVYMKRHLWGIADIVQ
;
A
#
# COMPACT_ATOMS: atom_id res chain seq x y z
N MET A 1 -50.63 -17.88 26.53
CA MET A 1 -51.96 -18.55 26.48
C MET A 1 -52.98 -17.50 26.06
N ILE A 2 -53.90 -17.90 25.18
CA ILE A 2 -55.01 -17.13 24.58
C ILE A 2 -54.68 -16.46 23.24
N TYR A 3 -55.38 -16.96 22.21
CA TYR A 3 -55.38 -16.62 20.78
C TYR A 3 -54.22 -17.10 19.90
N LEU A 4 -54.37 -18.33 19.38
CA LEU A 4 -54.55 -18.56 17.93
C LEU A 4 -55.11 -19.99 17.71
N ARG A 5 -56.44 -20.09 17.58
CA ARG A 5 -57.16 -21.22 17.02
C ARG A 5 -57.75 -20.74 15.68
N ARG A 6 -57.29 -21.29 14.55
CA ARG A 6 -58.11 -21.92 13.48
C ARG A 6 -57.41 -21.91 12.10
N CYS A 7 -57.72 -22.98 11.37
CA CYS A 7 -57.25 -23.43 10.05
C CYS A 7 -55.83 -24.00 10.02
N GLY A 8 -55.59 -25.27 9.69
CA GLY A 8 -56.46 -26.30 9.14
C GLY A 8 -55.63 -27.21 8.22
N THR A 9 -55.30 -28.40 8.73
CA THR A 9 -55.01 -29.63 7.99
C THR A 9 -54.05 -29.55 6.79
N GLU A 10 -52.75 -29.70 7.05
CA GLU A 10 -51.86 -30.37 6.10
C GLU A 10 -51.34 -31.69 6.71
N SER A 11 -51.31 -32.72 5.87
CA SER A 11 -50.97 -34.10 6.21
C SER A 11 -49.61 -34.23 6.94
N PRO A 12 -49.46 -35.13 7.93
CA PRO A 12 -48.19 -35.40 8.62
C PRO A 12 -47.04 -35.77 7.67
N LYS A 13 -47.35 -36.22 6.44
CA LYS A 13 -46.35 -36.55 5.41
C LYS A 13 -45.79 -35.31 4.70
N VAL A 14 -46.57 -34.23 4.59
CA VAL A 14 -46.13 -32.95 4.00
C VAL A 14 -45.29 -32.18 5.02
N LEU A 15 -45.70 -32.15 6.29
CA LEU A 15 -44.91 -31.55 7.36
C LEU A 15 -43.56 -32.26 7.57
N LYS A 16 -43.52 -33.60 7.47
CA LYS A 16 -42.23 -34.35 7.51
C LYS A 16 -41.33 -34.07 6.30
N ARG A 17 -41.90 -33.84 5.11
CA ARG A 17 -41.11 -33.47 3.91
C ARG A 17 -40.61 -32.03 3.98
N ILE A 18 -41.43 -31.09 4.46
CA ILE A 18 -41.02 -29.70 4.66
C ILE A 18 -39.97 -29.60 5.76
N VAL A 19 -40.13 -30.30 6.88
CA VAL A 19 -39.14 -30.33 7.97
C VAL A 19 -37.85 -31.04 7.51
N ALA A 20 -37.91 -32.12 6.73
CA ALA A 20 -36.71 -32.76 6.19
C ALA A 20 -35.98 -31.89 5.14
N SER A 21 -36.72 -31.18 4.28
CA SER A 21 -36.14 -30.21 3.33
C SER A 21 -35.59 -28.96 4.03
N PHE A 22 -36.20 -28.51 5.12
CA PHE A 22 -35.69 -27.41 5.94
C PHE A 22 -34.47 -27.84 6.77
N LEU A 23 -34.44 -29.09 7.27
CA LEU A 23 -33.25 -29.64 7.94
C LEU A 23 -32.10 -29.86 6.95
N CYS A 24 -32.38 -30.32 5.73
CA CYS A 24 -31.37 -30.43 4.66
C CYS A 24 -30.88 -29.05 4.21
N LEU A 25 -31.75 -28.03 4.10
CA LEU A 25 -31.35 -26.66 3.75
C LEU A 25 -30.57 -25.98 4.88
N VAL A 26 -30.93 -26.24 6.15
CA VAL A 26 -30.18 -25.76 7.32
C VAL A 26 -28.85 -26.51 7.46
N LEU A 27 -28.78 -27.81 7.17
CA LEU A 27 -27.53 -28.57 7.13
C LEU A 27 -26.64 -28.17 5.95
N LEU A 28 -27.22 -27.87 4.77
CA LEU A 28 -26.48 -27.30 3.62
C LEU A 28 -26.02 -25.87 3.92
N CYS A 29 -26.83 -25.06 4.61
CA CYS A 29 -26.44 -23.72 5.05
C CYS A 29 -25.35 -23.79 6.12
N THR A 30 -25.40 -24.72 7.08
CA THR A 30 -24.29 -24.92 8.04
C THR A 30 -23.06 -25.55 7.39
N TYR A 31 -23.19 -26.30 6.30
CA TYR A 31 -22.05 -26.81 5.52
C TYR A 31 -21.44 -25.72 4.61
N MET A 32 -22.26 -24.79 4.10
CA MET A 32 -21.83 -23.62 3.30
C MET A 32 -21.36 -22.43 4.17
N LEU A 33 -21.82 -22.34 5.42
CA LEU A 33 -21.39 -21.35 6.41
C LEU A 33 -20.34 -21.88 7.39
N GLY A 34 -20.13 -23.20 7.46
CA GLY A 34 -19.17 -23.86 8.36
C GLY A 34 -17.76 -24.05 7.80
N ASN A 35 -17.50 -23.65 6.55
CA ASN A 35 -16.16 -23.70 5.93
C ASN A 35 -15.70 -22.36 5.36
N ARG A 36 -16.29 -21.25 5.78
CA ARG A 36 -15.71 -19.93 5.57
C ARG A 36 -15.30 -19.38 6.92
N HIS A 37 -14.07 -19.70 7.32
CA HIS A 37 -13.34 -18.79 8.20
C HIS A 37 -13.28 -17.46 7.45
N SER A 38 -14.25 -16.58 7.72
CA SER A 38 -13.99 -15.15 7.66
C SER A 38 -12.91 -14.97 8.71
N PHE A 39 -11.67 -14.89 8.26
CA PHE A 39 -10.58 -14.38 9.07
C PHE A 39 -11.01 -12.94 9.38
N VAL A 40 -11.68 -12.75 10.50
CA VAL A 40 -11.64 -11.47 11.17
C VAL A 40 -10.16 -11.31 11.46
N ALA A 41 -9.48 -10.50 10.66
CA ALA A 41 -8.11 -10.10 10.90
C ALA A 41 -8.09 -9.52 12.32
N ASN A 42 -7.66 -10.36 13.25
CA ASN A 42 -7.36 -9.92 14.59
C ASN A 42 -6.21 -8.93 14.41
N SER A 43 -6.48 -7.66 14.69
CA SER A 43 -5.46 -6.61 14.67
C SER A 43 -4.28 -7.05 15.52
N GLN A 44 -3.07 -7.01 14.92
CA GLN A 44 -1.75 -7.45 15.42
C GLN A 44 -1.28 -8.85 14.98
N THR A 45 -1.03 -9.02 13.67
CA THR A 45 -0.21 -10.13 13.19
C THR A 45 1.26 -9.82 13.49
N VAL A 46 1.76 -10.24 14.65
CA VAL A 46 3.21 -10.34 14.87
C VAL A 46 3.68 -11.52 14.03
N TYR A 47 4.32 -11.23 12.89
CA TYR A 47 4.99 -12.24 12.10
C TYR A 47 6.16 -12.79 12.93
N ASN A 48 6.16 -14.09 13.23
CA ASN A 48 7.38 -14.75 13.68
C ASN A 48 8.02 -15.40 12.45
N ILE A 49 9.21 -14.96 12.09
CA ILE A 49 9.93 -15.49 10.94
C ILE A 49 10.71 -16.72 11.36
N GLY A 50 10.44 -17.84 10.70
CA GLY A 50 11.08 -19.11 10.97
C GLY A 50 11.49 -19.81 9.69
N TYR A 51 12.05 -21.00 9.83
CA TYR A 51 12.43 -21.86 8.72
C TYR A 51 12.04 -23.31 8.98
N VAL A 52 11.91 -24.06 7.89
CA VAL A 52 11.57 -25.48 7.93
C VAL A 52 12.79 -26.31 8.34
N GLN A 53 12.59 -27.19 9.33
CA GLN A 53 13.56 -28.18 9.77
C GLN A 53 12.89 -29.56 9.86
N THR A 54 13.29 -30.45 8.96
CA THR A 54 12.94 -31.88 8.94
C THR A 54 14.23 -32.72 9.00
N ALA A 55 14.13 -34.06 8.92
CA ALA A 55 15.30 -34.90 8.68
C ALA A 55 15.88 -34.59 7.28
N GLU A 56 17.20 -34.73 7.10
CA GLU A 56 17.87 -34.47 5.82
C GLU A 56 17.20 -35.29 4.70
N SER A 57 16.85 -34.63 3.59
CA SER A 57 16.06 -35.12 2.43
C SER A 57 14.52 -35.14 2.51
N ASP A 58 13.91 -34.90 3.68
CA ASP A 58 12.44 -34.81 3.79
C ASP A 58 11.92 -33.40 3.47
N THR A 59 10.68 -33.32 2.95
CA THR A 59 9.94 -32.05 2.80
C THR A 59 8.81 -31.94 3.83
N LEU A 60 8.50 -30.72 4.25
CA LEU A 60 7.36 -30.42 5.10
C LEU A 60 6.11 -30.16 4.26
N ASN A 61 5.08 -30.98 4.45
CA ASN A 61 3.79 -30.79 3.80
C ASN A 61 3.07 -29.54 4.31
N VAL A 62 2.59 -28.71 3.38
CA VAL A 62 1.68 -27.59 3.61
C VAL A 62 0.26 -28.05 3.33
N ARG A 63 -0.67 -27.72 4.22
CA ARG A 63 -2.05 -28.22 4.18
C ARG A 63 -3.09 -27.11 4.14
N ASP A 64 -4.26 -27.41 3.58
CA ASP A 64 -5.39 -26.47 3.50
C ASP A 64 -6.00 -26.14 4.87
N ARG A 65 -5.83 -27.02 5.86
CA ARG A 65 -6.26 -26.86 7.25
C ARG A 65 -5.35 -27.63 8.21
N ALA A 66 -5.41 -27.30 9.49
CA ALA A 66 -4.64 -27.97 10.52
C ALA A 66 -5.05 -29.44 10.73
N GLY A 67 -4.06 -30.28 11.03
CA GLY A 67 -4.23 -31.73 11.24
C GLY A 67 -3.94 -32.55 9.98
N THR A 68 -3.86 -33.88 10.13
CA THR A 68 -3.55 -34.81 9.01
C THR A 68 -4.75 -35.62 8.52
N SER A 69 -5.77 -35.85 9.37
CA SER A 69 -6.86 -36.79 9.09
C SER A 69 -7.96 -36.25 8.19
N SER A 70 -8.11 -34.92 8.10
CA SER A 70 -9.19 -34.27 7.35
C SER A 70 -8.70 -33.07 6.53
N SER A 71 -7.42 -33.04 6.19
CA SER A 71 -6.77 -31.98 5.42
C SER A 71 -6.17 -32.49 4.11
N THR A 72 -6.05 -31.60 3.14
CA THR A 72 -5.41 -31.87 1.86
C THR A 72 -4.03 -31.24 1.84
N ILE A 73 -3.03 -31.96 1.33
CA ILE A 73 -1.70 -31.39 1.05
C ILE A 73 -1.84 -30.49 -0.18
N ILE A 74 -1.49 -29.22 -0.03
CA ILE A 74 -1.56 -28.21 -1.09
C ILE A 74 -0.18 -27.76 -1.60
N ASP A 75 0.88 -28.09 -0.85
CA ASP A 75 2.27 -27.82 -1.22
C ASP A 75 3.25 -28.62 -0.34
N SER A 76 4.54 -28.50 -0.64
CA SER A 76 5.64 -28.96 0.20
C SER A 76 6.78 -27.95 0.23
N LEU A 77 7.46 -27.89 1.38
CA LEU A 77 8.59 -27.00 1.65
C LEU A 77 9.84 -27.81 1.99
N GLU A 78 10.98 -27.42 1.44
CA GLU A 78 12.27 -28.06 1.69
C GLU A 78 12.88 -27.59 3.02
N VAL A 79 13.87 -28.34 3.53
CA VAL A 79 14.67 -27.92 4.69
C VAL A 79 15.29 -26.56 4.41
N GLY A 80 15.26 -25.66 5.40
CA GLY A 80 15.78 -24.30 5.30
C GLY A 80 14.81 -23.30 4.68
N HIS A 81 13.68 -23.73 4.12
CA HIS A 81 12.72 -22.80 3.52
C HIS A 81 12.14 -21.85 4.57
N GLN A 82 12.31 -20.54 4.35
CA GLN A 82 11.83 -19.51 5.25
C GLN A 82 10.31 -19.33 5.15
N VAL A 83 9.64 -19.18 6.30
CA VAL A 83 8.20 -18.96 6.40
C VAL A 83 7.90 -17.83 7.38
N SER A 84 6.81 -17.12 7.15
CA SER A 84 6.28 -16.16 8.11
C SER A 84 5.07 -16.77 8.82
N VAL A 85 5.15 -16.98 10.13
CA VAL A 85 4.04 -17.50 10.93
C VAL A 85 3.06 -16.37 11.23
N ILE A 86 1.85 -16.49 10.70
CA ILE A 86 0.77 -15.47 10.78
C ILE A 86 -0.44 -15.94 11.58
N GLY A 87 -0.44 -17.19 12.02
CA GLY A 87 -1.49 -17.72 12.87
C GLY A 87 -1.08 -19.03 13.52
N LYS A 88 -1.82 -19.42 14.55
CA LYS A 88 -1.66 -20.70 15.23
C LYS A 88 -3.01 -21.29 15.55
N THR A 89 -3.13 -22.60 15.40
CA THR A 89 -4.35 -23.34 15.73
C THR A 89 -4.00 -24.75 16.17
N ASN A 90 -4.82 -25.34 17.04
CA ASN A 90 -4.66 -26.74 17.40
C ASN A 90 -5.54 -27.60 16.49
N ALA A 91 -4.98 -28.69 15.99
CA ALA A 91 -5.73 -29.70 15.24
C ALA A 91 -6.63 -30.53 16.17
N PRO A 92 -7.58 -31.33 15.64
CA PRO A 92 -8.45 -32.18 16.45
C PRO A 92 -7.71 -33.19 17.35
N ASP A 93 -6.49 -33.58 16.97
CA ASP A 93 -5.61 -34.46 17.76
C ASP A 93 -4.82 -33.71 18.86
N GLY A 94 -5.03 -32.40 19.01
CA GLY A 94 -4.37 -31.53 19.98
C GLY A 94 -3.00 -31.00 19.54
N SER A 95 -2.48 -31.43 18.38
CA SER A 95 -1.20 -30.94 17.86
C SER A 95 -1.28 -29.46 17.46
N LEU A 96 -0.20 -28.71 17.68
CA LEU A 96 -0.12 -27.30 17.30
C LEU A 96 0.29 -27.16 15.82
N TRP A 97 -0.45 -26.34 15.09
CA TRP A 97 -0.19 -26.02 13.69
C TRP A 97 -0.04 -24.52 13.51
N TYR A 98 0.89 -24.13 12.66
CA TYR A 98 1.07 -22.74 12.25
C TYR A 98 0.38 -22.51 10.91
N TYR A 99 -0.36 -21.41 10.82
CA TYR A 99 -0.75 -20.83 9.54
C TYR A 99 0.41 -19.94 9.10
N VAL A 100 0.97 -20.25 7.94
CA VAL A 100 2.19 -19.60 7.42
C VAL A 100 1.93 -18.97 6.07
N SER A 101 2.65 -17.88 5.79
CA SER A 101 2.88 -17.39 4.43
C SER A 101 4.32 -17.70 3.99
N TYR A 102 4.50 -17.98 2.71
CA TYR A 102 5.81 -18.31 2.12
C TYR A 102 5.81 -18.06 0.61
N PHE A 103 6.98 -17.81 0.03
CA PHE A 103 7.13 -17.67 -1.42
C PHE A 103 7.51 -19.01 -2.04
N LYS A 104 6.93 -19.32 -3.20
CA LYS A 104 7.43 -20.37 -4.09
C LYS A 104 7.72 -19.74 -5.44
N GLY A 105 8.99 -19.45 -5.71
CA GLY A 105 9.39 -18.53 -6.77
C GLY A 105 8.69 -17.18 -6.64
N ARG A 106 7.88 -16.80 -7.63
CA ARG A 106 7.20 -15.48 -7.71
C ARG A 106 5.87 -15.39 -6.96
N THR A 107 5.38 -16.51 -6.41
CA THR A 107 4.02 -16.58 -5.86
C THR A 107 4.06 -16.65 -4.35
N LEU A 108 3.40 -15.70 -3.69
CA LEU A 108 3.11 -15.77 -2.26
C LEU A 108 1.98 -16.78 -2.04
N LYS A 109 2.22 -17.74 -1.15
CA LYS A 109 1.29 -18.80 -0.80
C LYS A 109 1.05 -18.83 0.69
N TYR A 110 -0.02 -19.53 1.06
CA TYR A 110 -0.46 -19.69 2.44
C TYR A 110 -0.88 -21.13 2.71
N GLY A 111 -0.73 -21.56 3.96
CA GLY A 111 -1.26 -22.85 4.41
C GLY A 111 -0.85 -23.20 5.83
N TYR A 112 -1.27 -24.39 6.26
CA TYR A 112 -0.97 -24.91 7.58
C TYR A 112 0.20 -25.88 7.55
N VAL A 113 1.14 -25.69 8.47
CA VAL A 113 2.28 -26.58 8.69
C VAL A 113 2.33 -26.99 10.17
N HIS A 114 2.80 -28.21 10.43
CA HIS A 114 2.90 -28.70 11.80
C HIS A 114 4.02 -27.97 12.54
N SER A 115 3.75 -27.44 13.74
CA SER A 115 4.64 -26.49 14.41
C SER A 115 6.01 -27.06 14.76
N ALA A 116 6.10 -28.37 15.01
CA ALA A 116 7.34 -29.03 15.42
C ALA A 116 8.50 -28.86 14.41
N TYR A 117 8.17 -28.63 13.14
CA TYR A 117 9.12 -28.52 12.04
C TYR A 117 9.46 -27.07 11.68
N ILE A 118 8.92 -26.08 12.40
CA ILE A 118 9.30 -24.67 12.21
C ILE A 118 10.23 -24.27 13.35
N LYS A 119 11.43 -23.81 12.99
CA LYS A 119 12.42 -23.27 13.92
C LYS A 119 12.51 -21.76 13.76
N PHE A 120 12.77 -21.08 14.86
CA PHE A 120 12.94 -19.63 14.90
C PHE A 120 14.40 -19.31 15.19
N VAL A 121 14.87 -18.20 14.65
CA VAL A 121 16.21 -17.66 14.95
C VAL A 121 16.03 -16.38 15.74
N THR A 122 16.75 -16.27 16.83
CA THR A 122 16.68 -15.18 17.80
C THR A 122 18.02 -14.45 17.88
N ALA A 123 18.02 -13.26 18.46
CA ALA A 123 19.24 -12.47 18.68
C ALA A 123 20.30 -13.23 19.52
N ALA A 124 19.89 -14.20 20.34
CA ALA A 124 20.81 -14.98 21.17
C ALA A 124 21.59 -16.04 20.36
N ASP A 125 21.13 -16.41 19.17
CA ASP A 125 21.74 -17.48 18.37
C ASP A 125 23.05 -17.04 17.70
N ASP A 126 23.19 -15.74 17.35
CA ASP A 126 24.42 -15.17 16.79
C ASP A 126 24.60 -13.70 17.23
N PRO A 127 25.23 -13.46 18.41
CA PRO A 127 25.48 -12.11 18.91
C PRO A 127 26.40 -11.26 18.02
N ALA A 128 27.26 -11.88 17.21
CA ALA A 128 28.15 -11.16 16.30
C ALA A 128 27.36 -10.58 15.13
N PHE A 129 26.44 -11.36 14.57
CA PHE A 129 25.52 -10.89 13.53
C PHE A 129 24.58 -9.80 14.05
N GLU A 130 24.07 -9.90 15.28
CA GLU A 130 23.27 -8.80 15.87
C GLU A 130 24.04 -7.49 15.97
N LYS A 131 25.31 -7.54 16.40
CA LYS A 131 26.18 -6.36 16.43
C LYS A 131 26.43 -5.80 15.03
N TYR A 132 26.51 -6.66 14.02
CA TYR A 132 26.57 -6.24 12.63
C TYR A 132 25.28 -5.52 12.20
N LEU A 133 24.10 -6.08 12.50
CA LEU A 133 22.80 -5.44 12.20
C LEU A 133 22.63 -4.10 12.93
N ASP A 134 23.15 -3.97 14.15
CA ASP A 134 23.22 -2.70 14.87
C ASP A 134 24.08 -1.67 14.14
N SER A 135 25.25 -2.07 13.62
CA SER A 135 26.14 -1.19 12.85
C SER A 135 25.50 -0.70 11.54
N GLN A 136 24.59 -1.49 10.97
CA GLN A 136 23.80 -1.12 9.79
C GLN A 136 22.53 -0.32 10.17
N ASN A 137 22.22 -0.18 11.46
CA ASN A 137 21.02 0.47 11.97
C ASN A 137 19.71 -0.13 11.41
N PHE A 138 19.65 -1.45 11.24
CA PHE A 138 18.41 -2.13 10.84
C PHE A 138 17.36 -2.10 11.96
N PRO A 139 16.09 -1.75 11.69
CA PRO A 139 14.99 -1.89 12.64
C PRO A 139 14.68 -3.37 12.95
N GLU A 140 14.18 -3.68 14.15
CA GLU A 140 13.81 -5.07 14.52
C GLU A 140 12.80 -5.71 13.56
N SER A 141 11.92 -4.92 12.95
CA SER A 141 10.98 -5.39 11.93
C SER A 141 11.64 -5.95 10.66
N TYR A 142 12.93 -5.68 10.43
CA TYR A 142 13.74 -6.28 9.37
C TYR A 142 14.56 -7.47 9.90
N ARG A 143 15.09 -7.36 11.12
CA ARG A 143 16.08 -8.29 11.68
C ARG A 143 15.58 -9.74 11.74
N GLN A 144 14.31 -9.95 12.02
CA GLN A 144 13.75 -11.31 12.09
C GLN A 144 13.89 -12.09 10.78
N TYR A 145 13.74 -11.40 9.64
CA TYR A 145 13.98 -11.98 8.32
C TYR A 145 15.46 -12.23 8.08
N LEU A 146 16.30 -11.22 8.39
CA LEU A 146 17.74 -11.28 8.14
C LEU A 146 18.44 -12.36 8.98
N ARG A 147 17.98 -12.64 10.20
CA ARG A 147 18.50 -13.73 11.05
C ARG A 147 18.32 -15.09 10.39
N VAL A 148 17.15 -15.34 9.81
CA VAL A 148 16.87 -16.60 9.14
C VAL A 148 17.70 -16.71 7.86
N LEU A 149 17.75 -15.64 7.06
CA LEU A 149 18.60 -15.57 5.87
C LEU A 149 20.08 -15.81 6.20
N HIS A 150 20.65 -15.11 7.18
CA HIS A 150 22.04 -15.28 7.61
C HIS A 150 22.34 -16.71 8.06
N LYS A 151 21.41 -17.33 8.80
CA LYS A 151 21.57 -18.73 9.22
C LYS A 151 21.60 -19.69 8.04
N MET A 152 20.82 -19.43 6.99
CA MET A 152 20.76 -20.26 5.79
C MET A 152 21.87 -19.94 4.79
N ARG A 153 22.35 -18.69 4.76
CA ARG A 153 23.33 -18.14 3.81
C ARG A 153 24.35 -17.25 4.54
N PRO A 154 25.31 -17.83 5.28
CA PRO A 154 26.22 -17.07 6.14
C PRO A 154 27.15 -16.10 5.38
N GLU A 155 27.39 -16.36 4.10
CA GLU A 155 28.24 -15.51 3.24
C GLU A 155 27.49 -14.30 2.67
N TRP A 156 26.16 -14.24 2.78
CA TRP A 156 25.38 -13.10 2.30
C TRP A 156 25.58 -11.87 3.19
N VAL A 157 25.81 -10.72 2.55
CA VAL A 157 26.08 -9.45 3.22
C VAL A 157 24.87 -8.53 3.08
N PHE A 158 24.26 -8.15 4.21
CA PHE A 158 23.07 -7.28 4.23
C PHE A 158 23.46 -5.84 4.57
N LYS A 159 23.35 -4.92 3.63
CA LYS A 159 23.62 -3.48 3.84
C LYS A 159 22.32 -2.70 3.92
N ALA A 160 22.18 -1.87 4.95
CA ALA A 160 21.02 -0.98 5.05
C ALA A 160 21.24 0.25 4.17
N PHE A 161 20.31 0.48 3.24
CA PHE A 161 20.20 1.72 2.50
C PHE A 161 19.12 2.60 3.13
N HIS A 162 19.53 3.50 4.02
CA HIS A 162 18.63 4.45 4.66
C HIS A 162 18.23 5.55 3.67
N THR A 163 17.05 5.38 3.04
CA THR A 163 16.55 6.30 1.99
C THR A 163 16.37 7.72 2.51
N ASN A 164 16.22 7.87 3.84
CA ASN A 164 15.89 9.11 4.53
C ASN A 164 14.51 9.69 4.19
N LEU A 165 13.71 8.99 3.40
CA LEU A 165 12.37 9.38 2.96
C LEU A 165 11.30 8.83 3.91
N PRO A 166 10.27 9.62 4.27
CA PRO A 166 9.09 9.11 4.95
C PRO A 166 8.34 8.11 4.07
N TRP A 167 8.01 6.93 4.61
CA TRP A 167 7.26 5.88 3.92
C TRP A 167 6.01 6.41 3.20
N ASN A 168 5.20 7.22 3.90
CA ASN A 168 3.94 7.73 3.33
C ASN A 168 4.17 8.65 2.12
N GLU A 169 5.30 9.35 2.04
CA GLU A 169 5.62 10.21 0.89
C GLU A 169 5.91 9.37 -0.35
N VAL A 170 6.74 8.34 -0.21
CA VAL A 170 7.05 7.40 -1.30
C VAL A 170 5.79 6.64 -1.72
N TYR A 171 5.01 6.19 -0.74
CA TYR A 171 3.72 5.53 -0.97
C TYR A 171 2.73 6.42 -1.73
N ASP A 172 2.63 7.70 -1.36
CA ASP A 172 1.74 8.65 -2.03
C ASP A 172 2.25 9.04 -3.43
N ALA A 173 3.57 9.01 -3.67
CA ALA A 173 4.13 9.17 -5.01
C ALA A 173 3.82 7.96 -5.91
N GLU A 174 4.03 6.73 -5.42
CA GLU A 174 3.80 5.51 -6.21
C GLU A 174 2.34 5.28 -6.64
N ARG A 175 1.39 5.90 -5.93
CA ARG A 175 -0.04 5.77 -6.23
C ARG A 175 -0.59 6.88 -7.13
N GLU A 176 0.24 7.85 -7.54
CA GLU A 176 -0.16 8.84 -8.54
C GLU A 176 -0.58 8.17 -9.85
N ASP A 177 -1.50 8.81 -10.58
CA ASP A 177 -2.09 8.25 -11.78
C ASP A 177 -1.02 7.95 -12.84
N GLY A 178 -0.90 6.68 -13.22
CA GLY A 178 0.07 6.20 -14.20
C GLY A 178 1.45 5.84 -13.64
N GLN A 179 1.73 6.06 -12.35
CA GLN A 179 3.04 5.77 -11.76
C GLN A 179 3.27 4.26 -11.62
N SER A 180 2.31 3.55 -11.02
CA SER A 180 2.36 2.10 -10.80
C SER A 180 1.24 1.36 -11.53
N SER A 181 1.64 0.42 -12.39
CA SER A 181 0.74 -0.41 -13.18
C SER A 181 0.79 -1.88 -12.78
N ILE A 182 -0.29 -2.59 -13.09
CA ILE A 182 -0.47 -4.02 -12.84
C ILE A 182 -1.22 -4.66 -14.03
N GLU A 183 -1.00 -5.95 -14.29
CA GLU A 183 -1.67 -6.63 -15.41
C GLU A 183 -3.19 -6.66 -15.19
N SER A 184 -4.00 -6.37 -16.22
CA SER A 184 -5.47 -6.27 -16.07
C SER A 184 -6.14 -7.61 -15.72
N THR A 185 -5.44 -8.72 -15.95
CA THR A 185 -5.87 -10.09 -15.67
C THR A 185 -5.68 -10.52 -14.22
N VAL A 186 -5.00 -9.72 -13.38
CA VAL A 186 -4.89 -10.05 -11.94
C VAL A 186 -6.22 -9.87 -11.22
N ILE A 187 -6.29 -10.38 -9.99
CA ILE A 187 -7.46 -10.30 -9.12
C ILE A 187 -7.92 -8.85 -8.88
N SER A 188 -9.21 -8.67 -8.59
CA SER A 188 -9.82 -7.35 -8.45
C SER A 188 -9.14 -6.45 -7.40
N SER A 189 -8.74 -7.00 -6.25
CA SER A 189 -8.15 -6.22 -5.15
C SER A 189 -6.77 -5.62 -5.45
N TRP A 190 -6.12 -6.05 -6.52
CA TRP A 190 -4.83 -5.48 -6.96
C TRP A 190 -5.00 -4.29 -7.90
N LYS A 191 -6.23 -4.01 -8.35
CA LYS A 191 -6.52 -3.00 -9.35
C LYS A 191 -7.20 -1.79 -8.71
N SER A 192 -6.75 -0.59 -9.07
CA SER A 192 -7.33 0.65 -8.56
C SER A 192 -8.74 0.87 -9.11
N LEU A 193 -9.60 1.49 -8.30
CA LEU A 193 -10.92 1.92 -8.71
C LEU A 193 -10.94 3.34 -9.30
N VAL A 194 -9.80 4.05 -9.33
CA VAL A 194 -9.69 5.44 -9.83
C VAL A 194 -10.15 5.53 -11.28
N LEU A 195 -9.69 4.60 -12.13
CA LEU A 195 -10.04 4.53 -13.55
C LEU A 195 -11.11 3.46 -13.86
N TYR A 196 -11.87 3.02 -12.87
CA TYR A 196 -12.87 1.97 -13.06
C TYR A 196 -14.16 2.53 -13.71
N ASP A 197 -14.54 1.94 -14.84
CA ASP A 197 -15.81 2.22 -15.52
C ASP A 197 -16.95 1.46 -14.83
N TRP A 198 -17.67 2.19 -13.99
CA TRP A 198 -18.80 1.68 -13.23
C TRP A 198 -20.02 1.29 -14.09
N VAL A 199 -20.13 1.82 -15.30
CA VAL A 199 -21.27 1.55 -16.20
C VAL A 199 -21.05 0.24 -16.94
N ASN A 200 -19.82 0.03 -17.44
CA ASN A 200 -19.45 -1.15 -18.21
C ASN A 200 -18.78 -2.25 -17.37
N ASP A 201 -18.65 -2.06 -16.05
CA ASP A 201 -18.02 -3.01 -15.13
C ASP A 201 -16.59 -3.38 -15.57
N LYS A 202 -15.77 -2.36 -15.83
CA LYS A 202 -14.45 -2.55 -16.45
C LYS A 202 -13.37 -1.69 -15.80
N TYR A 203 -12.23 -2.30 -15.50
CA TYR A 203 -11.00 -1.56 -15.19
C TYR A 203 -10.43 -0.99 -16.49
N ASN A 204 -10.34 0.33 -16.60
CA ASN A 204 -9.76 0.93 -17.80
C ASN A 204 -8.24 0.74 -17.82
N ASN A 205 -7.72 0.58 -19.03
CA ASN A 205 -6.29 0.36 -19.23
C ASN A 205 -5.53 1.69 -19.18
N LEU A 206 -4.33 1.65 -18.61
CA LEU A 206 -3.31 2.64 -18.88
C LEU A 206 -2.73 2.29 -20.26
N SER A 207 -3.09 3.07 -21.29
CA SER A 207 -2.47 2.99 -22.63
C SER A 207 -2.69 1.69 -23.45
N GLY A 208 -3.83 0.99 -23.26
CA GLY A 208 -4.34 0.01 -24.25
C GLY A 208 -3.75 -1.41 -24.24
N ASN A 209 -2.68 -1.69 -23.50
CA ASN A 209 -1.88 -2.93 -23.65
C ASN A 209 -2.08 -4.00 -22.55
N GLY A 210 -3.28 -4.09 -21.95
CA GLY A 210 -3.54 -5.10 -20.91
C GLY A 210 -2.99 -4.74 -19.52
N TRP A 211 -2.73 -3.46 -19.26
CA TRP A 211 -2.27 -2.92 -17.97
C TRP A 211 -3.29 -1.95 -17.40
N THR A 212 -3.46 -1.93 -16.09
CA THR A 212 -4.30 -0.95 -15.36
C THR A 212 -3.54 -0.39 -14.15
N GLN A 213 -4.08 0.65 -13.52
CA GLN A 213 -3.48 1.25 -12.32
C GLN A 213 -3.49 0.26 -11.16
N ALA A 214 -2.37 0.12 -10.47
CA ALA A 214 -2.24 -0.69 -9.26
C ALA A 214 -3.08 -0.10 -8.11
N SER A 215 -3.71 -0.95 -7.31
CA SER A 215 -4.42 -0.51 -6.10
C SER A 215 -3.47 -0.03 -5.01
N ASP A 216 -3.99 0.82 -4.14
CA ASP A 216 -3.33 1.30 -2.93
C ASP A 216 -2.66 0.19 -2.11
N SER A 217 -3.36 -0.92 -1.89
CA SER A 217 -2.86 -2.03 -1.07
C SER A 217 -1.76 -2.81 -1.77
N ILE A 218 -1.82 -2.99 -3.10
CA ILE A 218 -0.79 -3.74 -3.80
C ILE A 218 0.49 -2.92 -3.99
N VAL A 219 0.36 -1.59 -4.14
CA VAL A 219 1.50 -0.66 -4.11
C VAL A 219 2.22 -0.76 -2.77
N ALA A 220 1.49 -0.68 -1.65
CA ALA A 220 2.06 -0.81 -0.31
C ALA A 220 2.80 -2.15 -0.11
N PHE A 221 2.23 -3.25 -0.60
CA PHE A 221 2.84 -4.58 -0.53
C PHE A 221 4.20 -4.65 -1.26
N TYR A 222 4.26 -4.20 -2.51
CA TYR A 222 5.50 -4.26 -3.32
C TYR A 222 6.54 -3.22 -2.94
N LEU A 223 6.12 -2.08 -2.40
CA LEU A 223 7.03 -1.08 -1.88
C LEU A 223 7.72 -1.56 -0.59
N ASP A 224 7.10 -2.40 0.23
CA ASP A 224 7.63 -2.77 1.54
C ASP A 224 8.75 -3.82 1.44
N PRO A 225 10.02 -3.47 1.75
CA PRO A 225 11.11 -4.41 1.52
C PRO A 225 11.01 -5.68 2.36
N ARG A 226 10.38 -5.59 3.55
CA ARG A 226 10.23 -6.71 4.49
C ARG A 226 9.43 -7.87 3.90
N ASN A 227 8.54 -7.61 2.95
CA ASN A 227 7.79 -8.65 2.26
C ASN A 227 8.66 -9.57 1.40
N PHE A 228 9.88 -9.15 1.07
CA PHE A 228 10.74 -9.84 0.11
C PHE A 228 12.10 -10.26 0.69
N LEU A 229 12.30 -10.11 2.00
CA LEU A 229 13.50 -10.57 2.69
C LEU A 229 13.45 -12.08 2.93
N ASN A 230 13.60 -12.87 1.86
CA ASN A 230 13.68 -14.33 1.88
C ASN A 230 14.50 -14.84 0.68
N ASP A 231 15.02 -16.07 0.73
CA ASP A 231 15.95 -16.63 -0.26
C ASP A 231 15.42 -16.61 -1.71
N GLU A 232 14.09 -16.62 -1.90
CA GLU A 232 13.46 -16.58 -3.23
C GLU A 232 13.42 -15.16 -3.82
N GLN A 233 13.24 -14.14 -2.98
CA GLN A 233 12.92 -12.77 -3.42
C GLN A 233 14.04 -11.74 -3.17
N MET A 234 15.10 -12.12 -2.44
CA MET A 234 16.16 -11.21 -1.99
C MET A 234 16.92 -10.51 -3.12
N PHE A 235 17.04 -11.16 -4.27
CA PHE A 235 17.85 -10.70 -5.41
C PHE A 235 17.34 -9.43 -6.11
N GLN A 236 16.17 -8.92 -5.73
CA GLN A 236 15.79 -7.56 -6.15
C GLN A 236 16.62 -6.47 -5.45
N TYR A 237 17.28 -6.81 -4.34
CA TYR A 237 18.16 -5.94 -3.55
C TYR A 237 19.64 -6.22 -3.80
N GLU A 238 19.99 -7.18 -4.67
CA GLU A 238 21.38 -7.47 -5.00
C GLU A 238 22.04 -6.20 -5.56
N LEU A 239 23.18 -5.83 -4.99
CA LEU A 239 24.00 -4.76 -5.50
C LEU A 239 24.59 -5.22 -6.84
N ILE A 240 24.20 -4.56 -7.92
CA ILE A 240 24.64 -4.91 -9.27
C ILE A 240 25.94 -4.19 -9.67
N GLU A 241 26.69 -3.63 -8.71
CA GLU A 241 28.05 -3.10 -8.88
C GLU A 241 29.09 -4.23 -8.85
N TYR A 242 30.32 -3.97 -9.32
CA TYR A 242 31.33 -5.01 -9.35
C TYR A 242 31.93 -5.26 -7.95
N ASN A 243 31.62 -6.42 -7.37
CA ASN A 243 32.28 -6.90 -6.15
C ASN A 243 33.29 -8.04 -6.43
N PRO A 244 34.62 -7.80 -6.32
CA PRO A 244 35.63 -8.81 -6.60
C PRO A 244 35.64 -9.97 -5.59
N LEU A 245 34.97 -9.86 -4.44
CA LEU A 245 34.88 -10.94 -3.45
C LEU A 245 34.00 -12.09 -3.93
N CYS A 246 33.05 -11.83 -4.83
CA CYS A 246 32.10 -12.83 -5.30
C CYS A 246 31.98 -12.93 -6.83
N HIS A 247 32.38 -11.89 -7.56
CA HIS A 247 32.43 -11.89 -9.01
C HIS A 247 33.75 -12.45 -9.52
N THR A 248 33.94 -13.76 -9.31
CA THR A 248 35.09 -14.52 -9.81
C THR A 248 34.85 -15.03 -11.24
N GLU A 249 35.93 -15.36 -11.96
CA GLU A 249 35.81 -16.00 -13.28
C GLU A 249 35.02 -17.32 -13.20
N GLU A 250 35.20 -18.09 -12.12
CA GLU A 250 34.48 -19.34 -11.87
C GLU A 250 32.97 -19.11 -11.70
N ALA A 251 32.57 -18.09 -10.94
CA ALA A 251 31.16 -17.74 -10.78
C ALA A 251 30.51 -17.39 -12.13
N VAL A 252 31.22 -16.60 -12.96
CA VAL A 252 30.75 -16.26 -14.31
C VAL A 252 30.71 -17.48 -15.23
N GLU A 253 31.75 -18.32 -15.24
CA GLU A 253 31.74 -19.56 -16.04
C GLU A 253 30.57 -20.46 -15.65
N THR A 254 30.21 -20.49 -14.38
CA THR A 254 29.06 -21.26 -13.93
C THR A 254 27.73 -20.67 -14.45
N VAL A 255 27.58 -19.34 -14.47
CA VAL A 255 26.47 -18.63 -15.17
C VAL A 255 26.39 -18.99 -16.66
N LEU A 256 27.55 -19.09 -17.30
CA LEU A 256 27.66 -19.42 -18.72
C LEU A 256 27.42 -20.90 -19.00
N GLN A 257 27.41 -21.79 -17.99
CA GLN A 257 27.29 -23.23 -18.18
C GLN A 257 26.07 -23.61 -19.04
N GLY A 258 26.30 -24.44 -20.05
CA GLY A 258 25.28 -24.88 -21.00
C GLY A 258 24.94 -23.87 -22.09
N THR A 259 25.63 -22.73 -22.15
CA THR A 259 25.48 -21.74 -23.23
C THR A 259 26.62 -21.82 -24.26
N PHE A 260 26.45 -21.15 -25.41
CA PHE A 260 27.48 -20.97 -26.43
C PHE A 260 28.75 -20.24 -25.94
N MET A 261 28.68 -19.57 -24.78
CA MET A 261 29.75 -18.80 -24.17
C MET A 261 30.60 -19.61 -23.18
N TYR A 262 30.10 -20.75 -22.68
CA TYR A 262 30.76 -21.55 -21.64
C TYR A 262 32.14 -22.05 -22.08
N LYS A 263 33.19 -21.71 -21.30
CA LYS A 263 34.59 -22.05 -21.59
C LYS A 263 35.03 -21.70 -23.01
N LYS A 264 34.36 -20.73 -23.64
CA LYS A 264 34.56 -20.37 -25.03
C LYS A 264 35.46 -19.15 -25.09
N VAL A 265 36.49 -19.23 -25.94
CA VAL A 265 37.32 -18.07 -26.29
C VAL A 265 36.47 -17.07 -27.06
N LEU A 266 36.42 -15.83 -26.58
CA LEU A 266 35.76 -14.70 -27.23
C LEU A 266 36.68 -14.11 -28.31
N TYR A 267 37.95 -13.89 -27.96
CA TYR A 267 38.96 -13.33 -28.86
C TYR A 267 40.39 -13.69 -28.42
N GLU A 268 41.35 -13.50 -29.32
CA GLU A 268 42.78 -13.67 -29.08
C GLU A 268 43.47 -12.31 -29.18
N GLU A 269 44.34 -11.99 -28.21
CA GLU A 269 45.23 -10.84 -28.22
C GLU A 269 46.65 -11.31 -28.50
N GLU A 270 47.37 -10.60 -29.36
CA GLU A 270 48.80 -10.81 -29.56
C GLU A 270 49.59 -9.92 -28.59
N ILE A 271 50.34 -10.54 -27.67
CA ILE A 271 51.22 -9.85 -26.73
C ILE A 271 52.65 -10.06 -27.20
N ILE A 272 53.36 -8.95 -27.39
CA ILE A 272 54.79 -8.97 -27.71
C ILE A 272 55.55 -9.04 -26.39
N VAL A 273 56.15 -10.19 -26.10
CA VAL A 273 57.02 -10.37 -24.94
C VAL A 273 58.46 -10.22 -25.37
N TYR A 274 59.15 -9.25 -24.76
CA TYR A 274 60.59 -9.10 -24.89
C TYR A 274 61.26 -10.00 -23.85
N PRO A 275 62.18 -10.90 -24.25
CA PRO A 275 62.89 -11.72 -23.29
C PRO A 275 63.73 -10.82 -22.38
N SER A 276 63.57 -10.97 -21.06
CA SER A 276 64.40 -10.31 -20.07
C SER A 276 65.85 -10.77 -20.19
N VAL A 277 66.78 -9.84 -20.45
CA VAL A 277 68.22 -10.12 -20.43
C VAL A 277 68.63 -10.35 -18.99
N THR A 278 68.88 -11.59 -18.59
CA THR A 278 69.46 -11.92 -17.29
C THR A 278 70.88 -11.36 -17.22
N PRO A 279 71.25 -10.55 -16.20
CA PRO A 279 72.64 -10.22 -15.96
C PRO A 279 73.38 -11.52 -15.59
N THR A 280 74.45 -11.84 -16.31
CA THR A 280 75.37 -12.93 -15.94
C THR A 280 75.98 -12.64 -14.57
N GLU A 281 75.68 -13.48 -13.60
CA GLU A 281 76.27 -13.50 -12.26
C GLU A 281 77.76 -13.92 -12.36
N PRO A 282 78.70 -13.29 -11.61
CA PRO A 282 80.10 -13.70 -11.59
C PRO A 282 80.26 -15.02 -10.79
N PRO A 283 81.38 -15.76 -10.98
CA PRO A 283 81.49 -17.13 -10.47
C PRO A 283 81.61 -17.20 -8.95
N THR A 284 81.06 -18.29 -8.44
CA THR A 284 80.83 -18.67 -7.04
C THR A 284 82.12 -18.84 -6.24
N GLU A 285 82.23 -18.20 -5.07
CA GLU A 285 83.19 -18.57 -4.02
C GLU A 285 82.48 -19.32 -2.87
N ALA A 286 83.20 -20.28 -2.27
CA ALA A 286 82.72 -21.33 -1.38
C ALA A 286 82.30 -20.84 0.04
N PRO A 287 81.62 -21.66 0.86
CA PRO A 287 80.76 -21.19 1.96
C PRO A 287 81.50 -21.05 3.29
N VAL A 288 81.11 -20.05 4.10
CA VAL A 288 81.40 -19.98 5.54
C VAL A 288 80.14 -19.62 6.31
N THR A 289 79.99 -20.30 7.45
CA THR A 289 78.79 -20.46 8.28
C THR A 289 78.62 -19.34 9.31
N THR A 290 77.37 -19.16 9.75
CA THR A 290 76.87 -18.65 11.06
C THR A 290 77.15 -17.19 11.46
N ALA A 291 76.09 -16.38 11.58
CA ALA A 291 75.40 -16.05 12.84
C ALA A 291 74.50 -14.79 12.68
N GLN A 292 73.25 -14.87 13.17
CA GLN A 292 72.43 -13.72 13.60
C GLN A 292 73.09 -13.04 14.83
N PRO A 293 72.72 -11.82 15.31
CA PRO A 293 71.39 -11.19 15.23
C PRO A 293 71.34 -9.63 15.12
N THR A 294 70.09 -9.10 15.09
CA THR A 294 69.61 -7.81 15.68
C THR A 294 70.19 -6.49 15.12
N GLU A 295 69.51 -5.35 15.06
CA GLU A 295 68.13 -4.87 15.16
C GLU A 295 68.26 -3.34 14.96
N THR A 296 67.18 -2.71 14.51
CA THR A 296 66.84 -1.30 14.79
C THR A 296 67.39 -0.17 13.91
N ALA A 297 66.42 0.55 13.34
CA ALA A 297 66.22 2.01 13.44
C ALA A 297 66.28 2.81 12.12
N GLY A 298 65.23 3.62 11.92
CA GLY A 298 65.15 4.75 10.99
C GLY A 298 64.30 4.43 9.77
N ARG A 299 62.99 4.73 9.70
CA ARG A 299 62.38 6.09 9.76
C ARG A 299 63.16 7.00 8.78
N THR A 300 62.59 7.62 7.75
CA THR A 300 61.26 8.23 7.63
C THR A 300 61.08 8.68 6.17
N SER A 301 59.83 8.64 5.72
CA SER A 301 59.11 9.67 4.96
C SER A 301 59.61 10.04 3.55
N GLU A 302 58.72 9.90 2.56
CA GLU A 302 57.95 11.03 1.96
C GLU A 302 58.85 11.87 1.05
N SER A 303 58.49 12.23 -0.17
CA SER A 303 57.20 12.40 -0.80
C SER A 303 57.54 12.93 -2.21
N THR A 304 56.58 12.83 -3.14
CA THR A 304 56.28 13.82 -4.22
C THR A 304 57.46 14.46 -4.96
N ALA A 305 57.51 14.56 -6.28
CA ALA A 305 56.45 14.70 -7.26
C ALA A 305 57.14 14.96 -8.60
N THR A 306 56.44 14.59 -9.66
CA THR A 306 56.39 15.24 -10.99
C THR A 306 57.45 16.30 -11.32
N ALA A 307 58.16 16.09 -12.44
CA ALA A 307 58.02 16.98 -13.60
C ALA A 307 58.82 16.43 -14.79
N GLU A 308 58.16 16.45 -15.95
CA GLU A 308 58.75 16.26 -17.26
C GLU A 308 59.87 17.28 -17.52
N THR A 309 60.92 16.86 -18.22
CA THR A 309 61.73 17.77 -19.04
C THR A 309 62.31 17.01 -20.23
N THR A 310 61.80 17.34 -21.40
CA THR A 310 62.34 17.00 -22.71
C THR A 310 63.62 17.79 -22.97
N ILE A 311 64.76 17.12 -23.22
CA ILE A 311 65.86 17.72 -24.00
C ILE A 311 66.49 16.68 -24.94
N THR A 312 66.66 17.17 -26.15
CA THR A 312 67.24 16.72 -27.40
C THR A 312 68.60 16.02 -27.29
N SER A 313 68.82 15.10 -28.24
CA SER A 313 70.00 14.29 -28.45
C SER A 313 71.20 15.06 -29.04
N THR A 314 72.40 14.63 -28.66
CA THR A 314 73.60 14.63 -29.50
C THR A 314 74.31 13.30 -29.33
N ALA A 315 74.42 12.55 -30.42
CA ALA A 315 74.99 11.22 -30.51
C ALA A 315 76.52 11.25 -30.57
N THR A 316 77.18 10.26 -29.97
CA THR A 316 78.41 9.68 -30.53
C THR A 316 78.65 8.25 -30.04
N ALA A 317 79.04 7.43 -31.02
CA ALA A 317 79.80 6.18 -30.97
C ALA A 317 79.09 4.87 -30.52
N SER A 318 78.75 4.09 -31.55
CA SER A 318 78.35 2.68 -31.54
C SER A 318 79.48 1.75 -31.10
N PRO A 319 79.14 0.61 -30.47
CA PRO A 319 79.71 -0.66 -30.90
C PRO A 319 78.62 -1.67 -31.32
N SER A 320 78.91 -2.37 -32.41
CA SER A 320 78.47 -3.70 -32.90
C SER A 320 77.20 -4.36 -32.32
N PRO A 321 76.31 -4.95 -33.17
CA PRO A 321 74.99 -5.42 -32.74
C PRO A 321 75.09 -6.61 -31.79
N ALA A 322 74.51 -6.47 -30.59
CA ALA A 322 74.10 -7.61 -29.78
C ALA A 322 73.04 -8.41 -30.55
N PRO A 323 72.93 -9.74 -30.35
CA PRO A 323 71.94 -10.55 -31.06
C PRO A 323 70.55 -9.99 -30.72
N THR A 324 69.85 -9.48 -31.73
CA THR A 324 68.47 -9.05 -31.61
C THR A 324 67.65 -10.26 -31.17
N ALA A 325 67.33 -10.35 -29.88
CA ALA A 325 66.40 -11.35 -29.40
C ALA A 325 65.04 -11.02 -30.01
N THR A 326 64.59 -11.86 -30.95
CA THR A 326 63.34 -11.66 -31.66
C THR A 326 62.20 -11.60 -30.65
N PRO A 327 61.37 -10.54 -30.64
CA PRO A 327 60.22 -10.46 -29.76
C PRO A 327 59.33 -11.68 -29.98
N GLN A 328 58.96 -12.35 -28.88
CA GLN A 328 58.06 -13.49 -28.96
C GLN A 328 56.63 -12.97 -28.95
N VAL A 329 55.88 -13.24 -30.02
CA VAL A 329 54.43 -12.99 -30.05
C VAL A 329 53.76 -14.16 -29.38
N ILE A 330 53.26 -13.95 -28.16
CA ILE A 330 52.39 -14.92 -27.48
C ILE A 330 50.93 -14.53 -27.70
N LYS A 331 50.10 -15.51 -28.03
CA LYS A 331 48.65 -15.33 -28.17
C LYS A 331 47.98 -15.55 -26.82
N LYS A 332 47.40 -14.51 -26.25
CA LYS A 332 46.56 -14.59 -25.05
C LYS A 332 45.11 -14.75 -25.50
N THR A 333 44.53 -15.90 -25.20
CA THR A 333 43.10 -16.14 -25.40
C THR A 333 42.31 -15.53 -24.24
N VAL A 334 41.25 -14.79 -24.53
CA VAL A 334 40.30 -14.29 -23.53
C VAL A 334 38.98 -15.02 -23.68
N THR A 335 38.50 -15.67 -22.62
CA THR A 335 37.19 -16.34 -22.62
C THR A 335 36.04 -15.33 -22.48
N TYR A 336 34.81 -15.76 -22.75
CA TYR A 336 33.63 -14.94 -22.43
C TYR A 336 33.56 -14.59 -20.94
N ALA A 337 33.86 -15.52 -20.04
CA ALA A 337 33.85 -15.24 -18.61
C ALA A 337 34.86 -14.15 -18.24
N GLN A 338 36.09 -14.26 -18.74
CA GLN A 338 37.13 -13.24 -18.55
C GLN A 338 36.73 -11.90 -19.16
N ALA A 339 36.10 -11.90 -20.33
CA ALA A 339 35.60 -10.69 -20.96
C ALA A 339 34.50 -10.03 -20.12
N PHE A 340 33.55 -10.80 -19.58
CA PHE A 340 32.53 -10.26 -18.68
C PHE A 340 33.15 -9.68 -17.40
N ILE A 341 34.13 -10.35 -16.79
CA ILE A 341 34.88 -9.80 -15.64
C ILE A 341 35.54 -8.47 -16.00
N GLN A 342 36.21 -8.38 -17.15
CA GLN A 342 36.87 -7.14 -17.59
C GLN A 342 35.87 -6.02 -17.83
N VAL A 343 34.77 -6.31 -18.52
CA VAL A 343 33.68 -5.34 -18.77
C VAL A 343 33.09 -4.86 -17.45
N ALA A 344 32.84 -5.79 -16.52
CA ALA A 344 32.34 -5.51 -15.19
C ALA A 344 33.26 -4.61 -14.38
N GLN A 345 34.58 -4.87 -14.40
CA GLN A 345 35.58 -4.02 -13.77
C GLN A 345 35.65 -2.63 -14.39
N GLU A 346 35.57 -2.53 -15.72
CA GLU A 346 35.61 -1.23 -16.42
C GLU A 346 34.37 -0.38 -16.11
N LEU A 347 33.20 -1.02 -16.05
CA LEU A 347 31.92 -0.33 -15.93
C LEU A 347 31.41 -0.21 -14.49
N ASP A 348 32.06 -0.90 -13.56
CA ASP A 348 31.68 -1.09 -12.16
C ASP A 348 30.30 -1.74 -12.00
N VAL A 349 30.14 -2.94 -12.59
CA VAL A 349 28.86 -3.67 -12.61
C VAL A 349 29.03 -5.18 -12.44
N SER A 350 27.96 -5.88 -12.04
CA SER A 350 27.99 -7.33 -11.84
C SER A 350 28.18 -8.07 -13.19
N PRO A 351 29.25 -8.87 -13.34
CA PRO A 351 29.49 -9.66 -14.54
C PRO A 351 28.50 -10.83 -14.63
N CYS A 352 28.04 -11.35 -13.50
CA CYS A 352 27.02 -12.40 -13.45
C CYS A 352 25.67 -11.89 -13.96
N MET A 353 25.29 -10.66 -13.60
CA MET A 353 24.11 -9.97 -14.13
C MET A 353 24.23 -9.69 -15.64
N LEU A 354 25.39 -9.21 -16.11
CA LEU A 354 25.62 -9.00 -17.54
C LEU A 354 25.55 -10.33 -18.33
N ALA A 355 26.21 -11.38 -17.84
CA ALA A 355 26.23 -12.69 -18.46
C ALA A 355 24.83 -13.32 -18.53
N SER A 356 24.05 -13.20 -17.45
CA SER A 356 22.67 -13.71 -17.40
C SER A 356 21.73 -12.92 -18.31
N ARG A 357 21.89 -11.60 -18.45
CA ARG A 357 21.16 -10.82 -19.48
C ARG A 357 21.49 -11.29 -20.89
N VAL A 358 22.77 -11.45 -21.24
CA VAL A 358 23.14 -11.95 -22.58
C VAL A 358 22.59 -13.36 -22.83
N ARG A 359 22.62 -14.25 -21.82
CA ARG A 359 21.98 -15.57 -21.88
C ARG A 359 20.48 -15.48 -22.14
N GLN A 360 19.77 -14.53 -21.52
CA GLN A 360 18.35 -14.30 -21.74
C GLN A 360 18.06 -13.76 -23.14
N GLU A 361 18.85 -12.77 -23.60
CA GLU A 361 18.65 -12.08 -24.88
C GLU A 361 19.02 -12.93 -26.10
N GLN A 362 20.02 -13.81 -25.97
CA GLN A 362 20.56 -14.60 -27.08
C GLN A 362 20.23 -16.11 -26.97
N GLY A 363 19.61 -16.52 -25.87
CA GLY A 363 19.36 -17.92 -25.54
C GLY A 363 20.66 -18.71 -25.29
N THR A 364 20.51 -20.00 -24.98
CA THR A 364 21.65 -20.88 -24.71
C THR A 364 22.45 -21.21 -25.97
N ALA A 365 21.80 -21.28 -27.14
CA ALA A 365 22.44 -21.67 -28.39
C ALA A 365 23.17 -20.52 -29.11
N GLY A 366 22.86 -19.26 -28.81
CA GLY A 366 23.52 -18.10 -29.44
C GLY A 366 23.34 -18.02 -30.95
N THR A 367 22.22 -18.50 -31.50
CA THR A 367 21.99 -18.59 -32.95
C THR A 367 21.38 -17.32 -33.56
N ASN A 368 21.13 -16.29 -32.75
CA ASN A 368 20.58 -15.02 -33.20
C ASN A 368 21.54 -14.32 -34.17
N LYS A 369 21.03 -13.82 -35.30
CA LYS A 369 21.83 -13.13 -36.31
C LYS A 369 22.41 -11.80 -35.82
N LEU A 370 21.87 -11.22 -34.73
CA LEU A 370 22.43 -10.03 -34.09
C LEU A 370 23.85 -10.22 -33.56
N ILE A 371 24.26 -11.46 -33.29
CA ILE A 371 25.58 -11.79 -32.78
C ILE A 371 26.41 -12.66 -33.74
N SER A 372 25.99 -12.78 -35.01
CA SER A 372 26.70 -13.63 -35.97
C SER A 372 27.89 -12.92 -36.64
N GLY A 373 27.84 -11.60 -36.78
CA GLY A 373 28.83 -10.82 -37.54
C GLY A 373 28.83 -11.09 -39.04
N THR A 374 27.82 -11.79 -39.58
CA THR A 374 27.77 -12.27 -40.97
C THR A 374 26.60 -11.71 -41.79
N VAL A 375 25.83 -10.78 -41.22
CA VAL A 375 24.66 -10.22 -41.89
C VAL A 375 25.10 -9.23 -42.98
N PRO A 376 24.64 -9.39 -44.24
CA PRO A 376 25.04 -8.50 -45.33
C PRO A 376 24.80 -7.00 -45.06
N GLY A 377 25.84 -6.18 -45.24
CA GLY A 377 25.83 -4.73 -44.97
C GLY A 377 26.18 -4.33 -43.52
N TYR A 378 26.28 -5.30 -42.63
CA TYR A 378 26.59 -5.19 -41.21
C TYR A 378 27.59 -6.27 -40.76
N GLU A 379 28.43 -6.76 -41.68
CA GLU A 379 29.47 -7.73 -41.38
C GLU A 379 30.43 -7.16 -40.31
N GLY A 380 30.81 -8.01 -39.36
CA GLY A 380 31.66 -7.63 -38.23
C GLY A 380 30.96 -6.86 -37.10
N TYR A 381 29.67 -6.52 -37.21
CA TYR A 381 28.93 -5.86 -36.13
C TYR A 381 28.12 -6.85 -35.29
N TYR A 382 28.11 -6.63 -33.98
CA TYR A 382 27.49 -7.52 -33.00
C TYR A 382 26.61 -6.72 -32.01
N ASN A 383 25.53 -7.32 -31.54
CA ASN A 383 24.65 -6.74 -30.52
C ASN A 383 24.14 -7.82 -29.56
N TYR A 384 24.83 -8.00 -28.43
CA TYR A 384 24.52 -9.03 -27.44
C TYR A 384 23.32 -8.71 -26.55
N PHE A 385 22.94 -7.44 -26.43
CA PHE A 385 21.90 -6.96 -25.50
C PHE A 385 20.63 -6.48 -26.21
N ASN A 386 20.49 -6.76 -27.51
CA ASN A 386 19.35 -6.36 -28.34
C ASN A 386 19.04 -4.84 -28.29
N ILE A 387 20.05 -3.99 -28.06
CA ILE A 387 19.86 -2.53 -27.96
C ILE A 387 19.43 -1.98 -29.31
N GLY A 388 18.36 -1.16 -29.33
CA GLY A 388 17.79 -0.61 -30.57
C GLY A 388 17.10 -1.64 -31.48
N ALA A 389 16.99 -2.90 -31.06
CA ALA A 389 16.35 -3.96 -31.84
C ALA A 389 14.82 -3.92 -31.67
N SER A 390 14.18 -2.90 -32.26
CA SER A 390 12.73 -2.70 -32.24
C SER A 390 12.15 -2.66 -33.66
N GLY A 391 10.88 -3.07 -33.82
CA GLY A 391 10.18 -3.01 -35.10
C GLY A 391 9.03 -4.00 -35.21
N THR A 392 8.33 -3.93 -36.32
CA THR A 392 7.26 -4.88 -36.69
C THR A 392 7.84 -6.07 -37.45
N GLY A 393 8.10 -7.15 -36.72
CA GLY A 393 8.60 -8.42 -37.28
C GLY A 393 10.12 -8.56 -37.22
N SER A 394 10.58 -9.81 -37.34
CA SER A 394 11.95 -10.21 -36.99
C SER A 394 13.04 -9.58 -37.86
N GLN A 395 12.75 -9.26 -39.13
CA GLN A 395 13.73 -8.65 -40.03
C GLN A 395 14.00 -7.18 -39.68
N GLU A 396 12.96 -6.42 -39.35
CA GLU A 396 13.11 -5.01 -38.97
C GLU A 396 13.85 -4.88 -37.63
N VAL A 397 13.48 -5.71 -36.66
CA VAL A 397 14.16 -5.85 -35.36
C VAL A 397 15.65 -6.13 -35.54
N LEU A 398 16.01 -7.11 -36.38
CA LEU A 398 17.41 -7.46 -36.68
C LEU A 398 18.18 -6.28 -37.28
N ILE A 399 17.62 -5.64 -38.32
CA ILE A 399 18.31 -4.55 -39.02
C ILE A 399 18.45 -3.32 -38.13
N ASN A 400 17.45 -2.98 -37.33
CA ASN A 400 17.55 -1.83 -36.42
C ASN A 400 18.57 -2.07 -35.31
N GLY A 401 18.64 -3.29 -34.75
CA GLY A 401 19.68 -3.65 -33.79
C GLY A 401 21.10 -3.62 -34.37
N LEU A 402 21.29 -3.97 -35.65
CA LEU A 402 22.60 -3.88 -36.30
C LEU A 402 22.96 -2.45 -36.76
N LYS A 403 21.97 -1.61 -37.07
CA LYS A 403 22.19 -0.16 -37.28
C LYS A 403 22.75 0.49 -36.03
N GLU A 404 22.16 0.18 -34.89
CA GLU A 404 22.64 0.63 -33.58
C GLU A 404 24.09 0.18 -33.33
N ALA A 405 24.37 -1.11 -33.51
CA ALA A 405 25.72 -1.64 -33.35
C ALA A 405 26.74 -0.95 -34.26
N LYS A 406 26.33 -0.64 -35.49
CA LYS A 406 27.17 0.06 -36.46
C LYS A 406 27.42 1.51 -36.11
N SER A 407 26.39 2.26 -35.67
CA SER A 407 26.57 3.66 -35.26
C SER A 407 27.45 3.80 -34.01
N GLU A 408 27.39 2.80 -33.12
CA GLU A 408 28.18 2.78 -31.88
C GLU A 408 29.58 2.16 -32.05
N GLY A 409 29.91 1.66 -33.25
CA GLY A 409 31.22 1.06 -33.53
C GLY A 409 31.45 -0.28 -32.83
N TRP A 410 30.41 -1.09 -32.65
CA TRP A 410 30.48 -2.44 -32.07
C TRP A 410 30.97 -3.47 -33.11
N ASP A 411 32.15 -3.21 -33.67
CA ASP A 411 32.79 -3.97 -34.76
C ASP A 411 33.61 -5.18 -34.28
N SER A 412 33.41 -5.59 -33.02
CA SER A 412 33.94 -6.84 -32.47
C SER A 412 33.03 -7.37 -31.35
N PRO A 413 33.08 -8.68 -31.05
CA PRO A 413 32.31 -9.24 -29.94
C PRO A 413 32.56 -8.55 -28.60
N TYR A 414 33.83 -8.25 -28.28
CA TYR A 414 34.20 -7.58 -27.03
C TYR A 414 33.67 -6.14 -26.97
N LYS A 415 33.80 -5.36 -28.05
CA LYS A 415 33.27 -3.99 -28.11
C LYS A 415 31.75 -3.96 -28.00
N ALA A 416 31.06 -4.95 -28.58
CA ALA A 416 29.62 -5.10 -28.43
C ALA A 416 29.20 -5.44 -26.99
N LEU A 417 29.99 -6.26 -26.28
CA LEU A 417 29.77 -6.53 -24.86
C LEU A 417 29.98 -5.25 -24.02
N VAL A 418 31.11 -4.56 -24.17
CA VAL A 418 31.41 -3.32 -23.44
C VAL A 418 30.38 -2.23 -23.74
N GLY A 419 30.12 -1.94 -25.01
CA GLY A 419 29.24 -0.86 -25.44
C GLY A 419 27.78 -1.12 -25.10
N GLY A 420 27.31 -2.35 -25.29
CA GLY A 420 25.97 -2.76 -24.90
C GLY A 420 25.78 -2.71 -23.39
N ALA A 421 26.73 -3.24 -22.60
CA ALA A 421 26.71 -3.15 -21.15
C ALA A 421 26.71 -1.68 -20.69
N ARG A 422 27.55 -0.82 -21.28
CA ARG A 422 27.60 0.61 -20.94
C ARG A 422 26.25 1.31 -21.16
N LYS A 423 25.51 0.97 -22.22
CA LYS A 423 24.16 1.51 -22.45
C LYS A 423 23.13 0.98 -21.46
N VAL A 424 23.17 -0.32 -21.15
CA VAL A 424 22.29 -0.93 -20.13
C VAL A 424 22.55 -0.29 -18.76
N CYS A 425 23.81 -0.14 -18.37
CA CYS A 425 24.20 0.28 -17.03
C CYS A 425 24.20 1.81 -16.84
N GLY A 426 24.61 2.58 -17.85
CA GLY A 426 24.79 4.03 -17.76
C GLY A 426 23.48 4.82 -17.61
N THR A 427 22.34 4.19 -17.88
CA THR A 427 21.04 4.85 -17.74
C THR A 427 20.51 4.83 -16.31
N HIS A 428 20.83 3.83 -15.48
CA HIS A 428 20.21 3.65 -14.15
C HIS A 428 21.25 3.37 -13.06
N ILE A 429 22.13 2.39 -13.25
CA ILE A 429 23.11 1.96 -12.23
C ILE A 429 24.00 3.13 -11.78
N LYS A 430 24.58 3.85 -12.74
CA LYS A 430 25.45 5.03 -12.46
C LYS A 430 24.70 6.25 -11.92
N LYS A 431 23.39 6.15 -11.70
CA LYS A 431 22.51 7.20 -11.16
C LYS A 431 21.94 6.81 -9.79
N GLY A 432 22.58 5.90 -9.06
CA GLY A 432 22.11 5.44 -7.74
C GLY A 432 21.00 4.39 -7.80
N GLN A 433 20.67 3.86 -9.00
CA GLN A 433 19.69 2.79 -9.18
C GLN A 433 20.41 1.44 -9.44
N ASP A 434 21.26 1.09 -8.48
CA ASP A 434 22.18 -0.05 -8.43
C ASP A 434 21.56 -1.32 -7.83
N THR A 435 20.22 -1.38 -7.77
CA THR A 435 19.45 -2.60 -7.50
C THR A 435 18.17 -2.59 -8.34
N LEU A 436 17.56 -3.75 -8.59
CA LEU A 436 16.27 -3.82 -9.30
C LEU A 436 15.17 -3.05 -8.55
N TYR A 437 15.22 -3.06 -7.22
CA TYR A 437 14.30 -2.27 -6.40
C TYR A 437 14.46 -0.76 -6.64
N LEU A 438 15.70 -0.25 -6.62
CA LEU A 438 15.96 1.18 -6.84
C LEU A 438 15.65 1.61 -8.27
N GLN A 439 15.80 0.72 -9.26
CA GLN A 439 15.35 0.94 -10.63
C GLN A 439 13.82 1.05 -10.73
N LYS A 440 13.06 0.30 -9.93
CA LYS A 440 11.59 0.39 -9.92
C LYS A 440 11.09 1.62 -9.16
N PHE A 441 11.65 1.92 -7.99
CA PHE A 441 11.05 2.91 -7.09
C PHE A 441 11.73 4.28 -7.13
N ASP A 442 12.98 4.35 -7.60
CA ASP A 442 13.73 5.61 -7.72
C ASP A 442 13.74 6.43 -6.42
N VAL A 443 14.17 5.77 -5.33
CA VAL A 443 14.18 6.31 -3.96
C VAL A 443 15.58 6.70 -3.47
N ASP A 444 16.54 6.79 -4.39
CA ASP A 444 17.88 7.29 -4.14
C ASP A 444 17.99 8.73 -4.65
N SER A 445 18.01 9.69 -3.73
CA SER A 445 18.05 11.12 -4.07
C SER A 445 19.38 11.61 -4.64
N THR A 446 20.40 10.75 -4.77
CA THR A 446 21.74 11.13 -5.25
C THR A 446 21.77 11.63 -6.70
N TYR A 447 20.76 11.32 -7.52
CA TYR A 447 20.70 11.75 -8.91
C TYR A 447 19.37 12.40 -9.30
N HIS A 448 19.39 13.72 -9.56
CA HIS A 448 18.40 14.51 -10.31
C HIS A 448 16.90 14.33 -10.01
N GLY A 449 16.52 13.84 -8.83
CA GLY A 449 15.12 13.80 -8.36
C GLY A 449 14.76 12.46 -7.75
N LEU A 450 13.47 12.26 -7.47
CA LEU A 450 12.91 11.01 -6.96
C LEU A 450 11.69 10.64 -7.79
N TYR A 451 11.39 9.34 -7.86
CA TYR A 451 10.17 8.76 -8.44
C TYR A 451 9.96 8.97 -9.96
N TRP A 452 10.79 9.76 -10.64
CA TRP A 452 10.58 10.12 -12.06
C TRP A 452 11.42 9.27 -13.01
N HIS A 453 12.59 8.80 -12.58
CA HIS A 453 13.53 8.05 -13.41
C HIS A 453 13.35 6.54 -13.20
N GLN A 454 12.10 6.07 -13.10
CA GLN A 454 11.82 4.66 -12.91
C GLN A 454 12.00 3.89 -14.22
N TYR A 455 12.73 2.78 -14.16
CA TYR A 455 12.96 1.90 -15.30
C TYR A 455 11.65 1.29 -15.84
N MET A 456 10.65 1.13 -14.97
CA MET A 456 9.42 0.41 -15.28
C MET A 456 8.23 0.84 -14.42
N GLN A 457 7.04 0.85 -15.01
CA GLN A 457 5.78 1.10 -14.29
C GLN A 457 5.20 -0.15 -13.63
N ASN A 458 5.54 -1.36 -14.12
CA ASN A 458 5.02 -2.61 -13.58
C ASN A 458 5.48 -2.79 -12.12
N ILE A 459 4.53 -2.75 -11.18
CA ILE A 459 4.81 -2.79 -9.75
C ILE A 459 5.50 -4.09 -9.27
N ARG A 460 5.38 -5.18 -10.04
CA ARG A 460 5.95 -6.50 -9.69
C ARG A 460 7.36 -6.72 -10.21
N ALA A 461 7.83 -5.84 -11.11
CA ALA A 461 8.92 -6.18 -12.00
C ALA A 461 10.24 -6.42 -11.27
N ALA A 462 10.60 -5.57 -10.29
CA ALA A 462 11.82 -5.75 -9.50
C ALA A 462 11.87 -7.12 -8.81
N SER A 463 10.77 -7.54 -8.18
CA SER A 463 10.66 -8.84 -7.51
C SER A 463 10.73 -10.00 -8.51
N HIS A 464 10.09 -9.86 -9.67
CA HIS A 464 10.01 -10.94 -10.68
C HIS A 464 11.33 -11.14 -11.42
N GLU A 465 12.01 -10.05 -11.74
CA GLU A 465 13.36 -10.07 -12.29
C GLU A 465 14.34 -10.61 -11.24
N GLY A 466 14.24 -10.20 -9.98
CA GLY A 466 15.03 -10.74 -8.88
C GLY A 466 14.95 -12.27 -8.76
N VAL A 467 13.73 -12.85 -8.80
CA VAL A 467 13.55 -14.32 -8.83
C VAL A 467 14.22 -14.95 -10.07
N THR A 468 14.22 -14.25 -11.21
CA THR A 468 14.86 -14.76 -12.44
C THR A 468 16.38 -14.79 -12.30
N VAL A 469 16.96 -13.76 -11.70
CA VAL A 469 18.39 -13.69 -11.35
C VAL A 469 18.74 -14.80 -10.36
N ARG A 470 17.99 -14.90 -9.25
CA ARG A 470 18.15 -15.97 -8.24
C ARG A 470 18.13 -17.36 -8.87
N ASN A 471 17.15 -17.65 -9.73
CA ASN A 471 17.04 -18.95 -10.38
C ASN A 471 18.20 -19.23 -11.33
N SER A 472 18.74 -18.20 -11.97
CA SER A 472 19.96 -18.34 -12.78
C SER A 472 21.12 -18.72 -11.88
N TYR A 473 21.31 -18.06 -10.74
CA TYR A 473 22.36 -18.40 -9.78
C TYR A 473 22.16 -19.78 -9.13
N ALA A 474 20.93 -20.18 -8.84
CA ALA A 474 20.61 -21.51 -8.34
C ALA A 474 20.99 -22.62 -9.33
N GLN A 475 20.73 -22.41 -10.63
CA GLN A 475 21.17 -23.33 -11.70
C GLN A 475 22.69 -23.43 -11.80
N CYS A 476 23.39 -22.43 -11.27
CA CYS A 476 24.83 -22.34 -11.27
C CYS A 476 25.43 -22.76 -9.93
N ASP A 477 24.64 -23.24 -8.97
CA ASP A 477 25.14 -23.66 -7.66
C ASP A 477 26.01 -22.61 -6.93
N ILE A 478 25.74 -21.32 -7.18
CA ILE A 478 26.50 -20.21 -6.59
C ILE A 478 25.75 -19.49 -5.46
N LEU A 479 24.57 -19.98 -5.04
CA LEU A 479 23.76 -19.31 -4.02
C LEU A 479 24.45 -19.24 -2.63
N ASP A 480 25.42 -20.12 -2.37
CA ASP A 480 26.23 -20.11 -1.15
C ASP A 480 27.45 -19.18 -1.24
N SER A 481 27.65 -18.50 -2.37
CA SER A 481 28.68 -17.47 -2.51
C SER A 481 28.28 -16.17 -1.81
N ALA A 482 29.25 -15.29 -1.57
CA ALA A 482 28.96 -13.98 -1.03
C ALA A 482 28.12 -13.15 -2.03
N PHE A 483 27.01 -12.58 -1.57
CA PHE A 483 26.26 -11.57 -2.33
C PHE A 483 26.04 -10.38 -1.42
N GLU A 484 26.16 -9.17 -1.96
CA GLU A 484 25.84 -7.95 -1.23
C GLU A 484 24.43 -7.48 -1.58
N PHE A 485 23.60 -7.28 -0.57
CA PHE A 485 22.23 -6.80 -0.72
C PHE A 485 22.09 -5.40 -0.12
N LYS A 486 21.77 -4.41 -0.96
CA LYS A 486 21.47 -3.04 -0.57
C LYS A 486 19.97 -2.92 -0.31
N ILE A 487 19.57 -3.01 0.96
CA ILE A 487 18.18 -3.14 1.41
C ILE A 487 17.64 -1.76 1.82
N PRO A 488 16.59 -1.24 1.15
CA PRO A 488 15.98 0.03 1.49
C PRO A 488 15.35 0.02 2.90
N VAL A 489 15.59 1.09 3.65
CA VAL A 489 14.98 1.36 4.96
C VAL A 489 14.40 2.77 4.95
N TYR A 490 13.07 2.87 5.07
CA TYR A 490 12.34 4.14 5.08
C TYR A 490 12.10 4.66 6.51
N LYS A 491 11.89 5.97 6.63
CA LYS A 491 11.41 6.58 7.88
C LYS A 491 9.92 6.33 8.06
N ASN A 492 9.47 6.18 9.30
CA ASN A 492 8.03 6.09 9.64
C ASN A 492 7.29 4.96 8.90
N MET A 493 7.97 3.82 8.68
CA MET A 493 7.33 2.65 8.08
C MET A 493 6.17 2.12 8.95
N PRO A 494 5.18 1.45 8.33
CA PRO A 494 4.16 0.73 9.07
C PRO A 494 4.80 -0.26 10.05
N THR A 495 4.21 -0.42 11.23
CA THR A 495 4.73 -1.30 12.29
C THR A 495 4.97 -2.73 11.78
N TYR A 496 4.05 -3.24 10.96
CA TYR A 496 4.12 -4.56 10.34
C TYR A 496 4.33 -4.44 8.84
N ALA A 497 4.82 -5.51 8.21
CA ALA A 497 4.92 -5.58 6.76
C ALA A 497 3.52 -5.45 6.13
N CYS A 498 3.41 -4.68 5.05
CA CYS A 498 2.13 -4.49 4.35
C CYS A 498 1.62 -5.82 3.77
N GLU A 499 0.38 -6.20 4.04
CA GLU A 499 -0.16 -7.48 3.55
C GLU A 499 -0.49 -7.45 2.04
N GLN A 500 -0.32 -8.59 1.37
CA GLN A 500 -0.78 -8.74 0.00
C GLN A 500 -2.31 -8.86 -0.02
N PRO A 501 -3.04 -8.02 -0.75
CA PRO A 501 -4.48 -8.20 -0.91
C PRO A 501 -4.77 -9.52 -1.64
N THR A 502 -5.79 -10.28 -1.20
CA THR A 502 -6.10 -11.62 -1.72
C THR A 502 -7.49 -11.74 -2.34
N GLU A 503 -8.27 -10.66 -2.32
CA GLU A 503 -9.67 -10.69 -2.70
C GLU A 503 -9.87 -10.56 -4.21
N ASP A 504 -10.72 -11.42 -4.79
CA ASP A 504 -11.14 -11.35 -6.19
C ASP A 504 -12.67 -11.27 -6.31
N ARG A 505 -13.24 -10.18 -5.80
CA ARG A 505 -14.68 -9.92 -5.82
C ARG A 505 -14.98 -8.61 -6.53
N ASN A 506 -16.09 -8.58 -7.27
CA ASN A 506 -16.52 -7.42 -8.04
C ASN A 506 -16.82 -6.21 -7.14
N PRO A 507 -16.29 -5.01 -7.47
CA PRO A 507 -16.44 -3.82 -6.62
C PRO A 507 -17.70 -2.98 -6.92
N ASN A 508 -18.51 -3.32 -7.91
CA ASN A 508 -19.56 -2.43 -8.43
C ASN A 508 -20.79 -2.38 -7.53
N TYR A 509 -20.87 -1.32 -6.71
CA TYR A 509 -21.99 -1.05 -5.82
C TYR A 509 -23.01 -0.05 -6.40
N LYS A 510 -22.97 0.28 -7.70
CA LYS A 510 -23.85 1.32 -8.27
C LYS A 510 -25.16 0.75 -8.82
N LEU A 511 -26.24 1.51 -8.64
CA LEU A 511 -27.53 1.24 -9.27
C LEU A 511 -27.56 1.70 -10.72
N LYS A 512 -28.15 0.87 -11.59
CA LYS A 512 -28.53 1.19 -12.98
C LYS A 512 -29.89 1.86 -13.06
N SER A 513 -30.81 1.54 -12.14
CA SER A 513 -32.11 2.22 -12.05
C SER A 513 -32.65 2.27 -10.62
N LEU A 514 -33.47 3.28 -10.35
CA LEU A 514 -34.33 3.41 -9.17
C LEU A 514 -35.66 4.02 -9.63
N SER A 515 -36.78 3.38 -9.30
CA SER A 515 -38.12 3.83 -9.63
C SER A 515 -39.12 3.50 -8.53
N VAL A 516 -40.23 4.23 -8.51
CA VAL A 516 -41.37 3.98 -7.63
C VAL A 516 -42.59 3.79 -8.51
N LYS A 517 -43.32 2.69 -8.32
CA LYS A 517 -44.48 2.36 -9.16
C LYS A 517 -45.52 3.47 -9.10
N ASN A 518 -45.97 3.93 -10.27
CA ASN A 518 -46.96 5.01 -10.46
C ASN A 518 -46.49 6.42 -10.03
N TYR A 519 -45.22 6.61 -9.68
CA TYR A 519 -44.72 7.89 -9.20
C TYR A 519 -43.36 8.24 -9.81
N SER A 520 -43.14 9.53 -10.07
CA SER A 520 -41.83 10.05 -10.48
C SER A 520 -41.04 10.51 -9.27
N ILE A 521 -39.76 10.15 -9.22
CA ILE A 521 -38.82 10.67 -8.22
C ILE A 521 -38.12 11.94 -8.75
N SER A 522 -37.79 12.87 -7.85
CA SER A 522 -37.11 14.12 -8.17
C SER A 522 -35.79 14.25 -7.40
N PRO A 523 -34.65 14.48 -8.08
CA PRO A 523 -34.50 14.53 -9.55
C PRO A 523 -34.77 13.15 -10.19
N SER A 524 -34.91 13.08 -11.52
CA SER A 524 -34.92 11.80 -12.22
C SER A 524 -33.64 11.01 -11.91
N PHE A 525 -33.72 9.68 -11.82
CA PHE A 525 -32.59 8.85 -11.42
C PHE A 525 -31.32 9.13 -12.25
N LYS A 526 -30.21 9.33 -11.54
CA LYS A 526 -28.85 9.36 -12.09
C LYS A 526 -27.94 8.54 -11.18
N THR A 527 -27.07 7.75 -11.79
CA THR A 527 -26.20 6.78 -11.11
C THR A 527 -25.43 7.34 -9.90
N ASP A 528 -24.93 8.57 -10.00
CA ASP A 528 -24.13 9.22 -8.95
C ASP A 528 -24.93 10.18 -8.05
N THR A 529 -26.21 10.39 -8.33
CA THR A 529 -27.09 11.15 -7.44
C THR A 529 -27.58 10.25 -6.30
N LEU A 530 -27.30 10.65 -5.05
CA LEU A 530 -27.57 9.84 -3.86
C LEU A 530 -28.87 10.19 -3.14
N SER A 531 -29.54 11.28 -3.50
CA SER A 531 -30.74 11.77 -2.79
C SER A 531 -31.88 12.08 -3.75
N TYR A 532 -33.06 11.61 -3.40
CA TYR A 532 -34.28 11.71 -4.19
C TYR A 532 -35.47 12.08 -3.29
N THR A 533 -36.46 12.73 -3.88
CA THR A 533 -37.69 13.14 -3.23
C THR A 533 -38.91 12.67 -4.02
N LEU A 534 -40.00 12.38 -3.30
CA LEU A 534 -41.29 12.00 -3.87
C LEU A 534 -42.41 12.53 -2.97
N SER A 535 -43.41 13.21 -3.53
CA SER A 535 -44.64 13.57 -2.79
C SER A 535 -45.78 12.65 -3.22
N VAL A 536 -46.53 12.13 -2.24
CA VAL A 536 -47.70 11.28 -2.47
C VAL A 536 -48.94 11.81 -1.76
N PRO A 537 -50.15 11.62 -2.32
CA PRO A 537 -51.39 12.00 -1.63
C PRO A 537 -51.57 11.30 -0.28
N ASN A 538 -52.40 11.88 0.59
CA ASN A 538 -52.69 11.31 1.91
C ASN A 538 -53.23 9.88 1.85
N ALA A 539 -53.99 9.54 0.79
CA ALA A 539 -54.55 8.20 0.58
C ALA A 539 -53.49 7.10 0.34
N THR A 540 -52.27 7.46 -0.04
CA THR A 540 -51.20 6.50 -0.36
C THR A 540 -50.52 6.01 0.93
N SER A 541 -51.02 4.90 1.47
CA SER A 541 -50.47 4.28 2.70
C SER A 541 -49.20 3.47 2.49
N ASN A 542 -48.85 3.15 1.24
CA ASN A 542 -47.67 2.40 0.87
C ASN A 542 -47.21 2.74 -0.55
N ILE A 543 -45.94 2.51 -0.83
CA ILE A 543 -45.34 2.60 -2.17
C ILE A 543 -44.61 1.30 -2.50
N GLU A 544 -44.37 1.06 -3.79
CA GLU A 544 -43.61 -0.09 -4.28
C GLU A 544 -42.36 0.42 -5.01
N ILE A 545 -41.19 0.19 -4.42
CA ILE A 545 -39.89 0.66 -4.92
C ILE A 545 -39.23 -0.47 -5.71
N SER A 546 -38.69 -0.15 -6.88
CA SER A 546 -37.89 -1.06 -7.70
C SER A 546 -36.53 -0.43 -7.98
N ALA A 547 -35.46 -1.22 -7.87
CA ALA A 547 -34.13 -0.78 -8.24
C ALA A 547 -33.34 -1.96 -8.83
N THR A 548 -32.45 -1.66 -9.77
CA THR A 548 -31.59 -2.66 -10.40
C THR A 548 -30.13 -2.24 -10.32
N PRO A 549 -29.21 -3.14 -9.92
CA PRO A 549 -27.77 -2.85 -9.95
C PRO A 549 -27.24 -2.89 -11.39
N TYR A 550 -26.04 -2.33 -11.62
CA TYR A 550 -25.34 -2.49 -12.91
C TYR A 550 -24.89 -3.93 -13.15
N VAL A 551 -24.48 -4.64 -12.09
CA VAL A 551 -23.97 -6.00 -12.17
C VAL A 551 -24.86 -6.95 -11.37
N SER A 552 -25.07 -8.16 -11.89
CA SER A 552 -25.90 -9.19 -11.24
C SER A 552 -25.32 -9.73 -9.93
N LYS A 553 -24.00 -9.55 -9.74
CA LYS A 553 -23.29 -9.94 -8.52
C LYS A 553 -23.55 -9.01 -7.33
N ALA A 554 -24.08 -7.81 -7.57
CA ALA A 554 -24.46 -6.88 -6.51
C ALA A 554 -25.88 -7.19 -6.01
N THR A 555 -26.10 -6.93 -4.73
CA THR A 555 -27.40 -7.13 -4.07
C THR A 555 -28.02 -5.79 -3.70
N VAL A 556 -29.35 -5.69 -3.80
CA VAL A 556 -30.08 -4.46 -3.47
C VAL A 556 -31.08 -4.74 -2.35
N SER A 557 -31.09 -3.86 -1.35
CA SER A 557 -32.01 -3.88 -0.21
C SER A 557 -32.72 -2.53 -0.05
N GLY A 558 -33.81 -2.49 0.72
CA GLY A 558 -34.65 -1.29 0.85
C GLY A 558 -35.65 -1.09 -0.31
N VAL A 559 -35.92 -2.15 -1.08
CA VAL A 559 -36.86 -2.18 -2.21
C VAL A 559 -38.11 -3.00 -1.87
N GLY A 560 -39.11 -2.99 -2.76
CA GLY A 560 -40.39 -3.68 -2.58
C GLY A 560 -41.46 -2.76 -1.98
N LYS A 561 -42.47 -3.38 -1.36
CA LYS A 561 -43.62 -2.67 -0.79
C LYS A 561 -43.30 -2.11 0.59
N ILE A 562 -43.39 -0.80 0.75
CA ILE A 562 -43.05 -0.07 1.99
C ILE A 562 -44.23 0.77 2.44
N ASN A 563 -44.61 0.64 3.72
CA ASN A 563 -45.67 1.42 4.34
C ASN A 563 -45.16 2.84 4.70
N LEU A 564 -46.05 3.82 4.59
CA LEU A 564 -45.73 5.24 4.81
C LEU A 564 -46.51 5.80 6.02
N ASN A 565 -45.80 6.50 6.88
CA ASN A 565 -46.40 7.41 7.85
C ASN A 565 -46.83 8.71 7.16
N VAL A 566 -47.82 9.41 7.71
CA VAL A 566 -48.14 10.77 7.27
C VAL A 566 -46.94 11.68 7.57
N GLY A 567 -46.62 12.59 6.65
CA GLY A 567 -45.43 13.42 6.73
C GLY A 567 -44.22 12.79 6.05
N THR A 568 -43.03 13.11 6.54
CA THR A 568 -41.75 12.74 5.91
C THR A 568 -41.32 11.33 6.29
N ASN A 569 -41.06 10.49 5.29
CA ASN A 569 -40.49 9.16 5.42
C ASN A 569 -39.13 9.13 4.72
N LYS A 570 -38.05 8.82 5.44
CA LYS A 570 -36.71 8.67 4.84
C LYS A 570 -36.41 7.19 4.65
N LEU A 571 -36.24 6.77 3.41
CA LEU A 571 -36.01 5.38 3.02
C LEU A 571 -34.60 5.22 2.44
N THR A 572 -33.86 4.20 2.88
CA THR A 572 -32.51 3.89 2.39
C THR A 572 -32.56 2.69 1.47
N ILE A 573 -32.14 2.88 0.21
CA ILE A 573 -31.94 1.83 -0.77
C ILE A 573 -30.43 1.57 -0.84
N ARG A 574 -30.00 0.38 -0.41
CA ARG A 574 -28.58 0.01 -0.38
C ARG A 574 -28.25 -0.96 -1.49
N CYS A 575 -27.30 -0.59 -2.34
CA CYS A 575 -26.68 -1.48 -3.31
C CYS A 575 -25.32 -1.93 -2.78
N LYS A 576 -25.15 -3.23 -2.57
CA LYS A 576 -23.95 -3.85 -1.99
C LYS A 576 -23.26 -4.71 -3.05
N ALA A 577 -21.99 -4.42 -3.34
CA ALA A 577 -21.15 -5.15 -4.27
C ALA A 577 -20.73 -6.53 -3.72
N GLU A 578 -20.15 -7.36 -4.58
CA GLU A 578 -19.64 -8.69 -4.20
C GLU A 578 -18.49 -8.58 -3.19
N ASN A 579 -17.68 -7.52 -3.29
CA ASN A 579 -16.59 -7.22 -2.36
C ASN A 579 -17.07 -6.60 -1.02
N GLU A 580 -18.36 -6.70 -0.71
CA GLU A 580 -19.01 -6.20 0.50
C GLU A 580 -19.09 -4.67 0.64
N THR A 581 -18.41 -3.90 -0.22
CA THR A 581 -18.57 -2.44 -0.27
C THR A 581 -19.97 -2.08 -0.77
N TYR A 582 -20.47 -0.90 -0.39
CA TYR A 582 -21.85 -0.52 -0.68
C TYR A 582 -22.02 0.96 -0.93
N ARG A 583 -23.15 1.29 -1.56
CA ARG A 583 -23.63 2.66 -1.74
C ARG A 583 -25.10 2.75 -1.38
N ASP A 584 -25.41 3.80 -0.61
CA ASP A 584 -26.75 4.12 -0.17
C ASP A 584 -27.35 5.25 -1.00
N TYR A 585 -28.58 5.02 -1.45
CA TYR A 585 -29.44 5.98 -2.14
C TYR A 585 -30.62 6.31 -1.21
N THR A 586 -30.82 7.58 -0.93
CA THR A 586 -31.87 8.05 -0.02
C THR A 586 -33.09 8.52 -0.80
N LEU A 587 -34.25 7.95 -0.52
CA LEU A 587 -35.54 8.41 -1.03
C LEU A 587 -36.36 9.03 0.12
N THR A 588 -36.60 10.34 0.04
CA THR A 588 -37.47 11.07 0.97
C THR A 588 -38.88 11.14 0.40
N VAL A 589 -39.82 10.44 1.03
CA VAL A 589 -41.23 10.39 0.62
C VAL A 589 -42.07 11.26 1.56
N ILE A 590 -42.71 12.29 1.00
CA ILE A 590 -43.60 13.19 1.74
C ILE A 590 -45.03 12.76 1.46
N ARG A 591 -45.68 12.14 2.46
CA ARG A 591 -47.09 11.79 2.40
C ARG A 591 -47.92 12.95 2.95
N ALA A 592 -48.82 13.50 2.14
CA ALA A 592 -49.65 14.64 2.52
C ALA A 592 -50.50 14.33 3.78
N ALA A 593 -50.78 15.37 4.58
CA ALA A 593 -51.76 15.29 5.67
C ALA A 593 -53.20 15.17 5.12
N ALA A 594 -54.14 14.71 5.94
CA ALA A 594 -55.53 14.65 5.56
C ALA A 594 -56.05 16.07 5.23
N PRO A 595 -56.83 16.26 4.15
CA PRO A 595 -57.42 17.56 3.86
C PRO A 595 -58.33 17.96 5.02
N THR A 596 -58.12 19.16 5.56
CA THR A 596 -59.01 19.72 6.58
C THR A 596 -60.38 19.94 5.93
N PRO A 597 -61.51 19.49 6.53
CA PRO A 597 -62.82 19.72 5.94
C PRO A 597 -63.08 21.22 5.82
N THR A 598 -63.24 21.70 4.59
CA THR A 598 -63.67 23.07 4.29
C THR A 598 -65.06 23.27 4.86
N ALA A 599 -65.24 24.26 5.74
CA ALA A 599 -66.57 24.64 6.22
C ALA A 599 -67.47 25.03 5.02
N THR A 600 -68.59 24.33 4.87
CA THR A 600 -69.61 24.59 3.86
C THR A 600 -70.17 26.02 4.01
N PRO A 601 -70.25 26.84 2.95
CA PRO A 601 -70.87 28.15 3.03
C PRO A 601 -72.38 28.00 3.28
N THR A 602 -72.88 28.60 4.36
CA THR A 602 -74.31 28.68 4.69
C THR A 602 -75.02 29.60 3.70
N ALA A 603 -76.20 29.16 3.24
CA ALA A 603 -77.01 29.80 2.21
C ALA A 603 -77.57 31.17 2.61
N THR A 604 -77.65 32.02 1.58
CA THR A 604 -78.15 33.39 1.51
C THR A 604 -79.66 33.53 1.79
N VAL A 605 -80.04 34.52 2.61
CA VAL A 605 -81.32 35.25 2.51
C VAL A 605 -81.01 36.76 2.58
N LYS A 606 -81.68 37.54 1.72
CA LYS A 606 -81.52 38.98 1.37
C LYS A 606 -82.93 39.62 1.38
N PRO A 607 -83.20 40.97 1.44
CA PRO A 607 -82.44 42.17 1.86
C PRO A 607 -83.21 43.16 2.80
N THR A 608 -82.56 44.31 3.08
CA THR A 608 -83.08 45.71 3.27
C THR A 608 -83.34 46.11 4.74
N VAL A 609 -82.77 47.18 5.31
CA VAL A 609 -82.61 48.58 4.85
C VAL A 609 -81.38 49.30 5.49
N THR A 610 -80.78 50.21 4.72
CA THR A 610 -79.82 51.28 5.14
C THR A 610 -80.60 52.59 5.43
N PRO A 611 -80.11 53.58 6.22
CA PRO A 611 -79.04 54.52 5.79
C PRO A 611 -78.00 54.81 6.92
N THR A 612 -76.69 54.84 6.61
CA THR A 612 -75.86 56.05 6.37
C THR A 612 -75.70 57.02 7.55
N VAL A 613 -74.50 57.10 8.13
CA VAL A 613 -73.76 58.35 8.42
C VAL A 613 -72.26 58.10 8.62
N THR A 614 -71.48 59.09 8.22
CA THR A 614 -70.02 59.35 8.27
C THR A 614 -69.87 60.76 8.90
N PRO A 615 -68.72 61.32 9.38
CA PRO A 615 -67.37 60.82 9.75
C PRO A 615 -66.86 61.26 11.15
N SER A 616 -65.60 60.90 11.46
CA SER A 616 -64.56 61.67 12.20
C SER A 616 -64.69 61.97 13.70
N ALA A 617 -63.68 61.57 14.49
CA ALA A 617 -62.54 62.44 14.87
C ALA A 617 -61.55 61.75 15.82
N THR A 618 -60.35 62.33 15.83
CA THR A 618 -59.02 61.86 16.26
C THR A 618 -58.68 62.15 17.74
N THR A 619 -57.59 61.51 18.21
CA THR A 619 -56.54 61.92 19.18
C THR A 619 -56.47 61.07 20.47
N SER A 620 -55.39 60.28 20.65
CA SER A 620 -54.09 60.58 21.34
C SER A 620 -54.26 60.55 22.88
N SER A 621 -53.44 59.90 23.72
CA SER A 621 -51.98 59.79 23.84
C SER A 621 -51.68 58.70 24.93
N SER A 622 -50.64 57.85 24.81
CA SER A 622 -49.24 57.96 25.33
C SER A 622 -48.93 57.22 26.65
N ALA A 623 -48.01 56.24 26.56
CA ALA A 623 -46.96 55.72 27.49
C ALA A 623 -47.23 55.60 29.02
N THR A 624 -46.73 54.61 29.77
CA THR A 624 -45.29 54.30 30.01
C THR A 624 -45.14 52.97 30.82
N ALA A 625 -43.90 52.49 30.99
CA ALA A 625 -43.42 51.12 31.24
C ALA A 625 -43.37 50.55 32.69
N SER A 626 -43.28 49.19 32.77
CA SER A 626 -42.55 48.20 33.65
C SER A 626 -42.08 48.54 35.09
N PRO A 627 -41.77 47.57 36.03
CA PRO A 627 -41.24 46.19 35.85
C PRO A 627 -41.67 45.05 36.87
N ILE A 628 -41.07 43.86 36.66
CA ILE A 628 -41.06 42.48 37.27
C ILE A 628 -40.36 42.41 38.68
N PRO A 629 -40.54 41.48 39.69
CA PRO A 629 -40.19 40.01 39.65
C PRO A 629 -40.78 38.93 40.66
N THR A 630 -40.66 37.63 40.26
CA THR A 630 -40.20 36.36 40.96
C THR A 630 -40.67 35.97 42.41
N ALA A 631 -40.72 34.73 42.95
CA ALA A 631 -41.09 33.32 42.66
C ALA A 631 -40.86 32.45 43.95
N THR A 632 -41.47 31.25 44.11
CA THR A 632 -40.98 30.04 44.88
C THR A 632 -42.06 28.90 44.82
N VAL A 633 -41.89 27.72 44.17
CA VAL A 633 -41.18 26.42 44.50
C VAL A 633 -42.01 25.51 45.45
N ASP A 634 -42.34 24.21 45.27
CA ASP A 634 -42.02 23.08 44.34
C ASP A 634 -43.17 22.00 44.45
N PRO A 635 -43.35 20.98 43.58
CA PRO A 635 -42.42 19.85 43.44
C PRO A 635 -42.04 19.47 41.98
N SER A 636 -40.75 19.27 41.76
CA SER A 636 -40.01 18.67 40.63
C SER A 636 -40.80 17.92 39.53
N PRO A 637 -40.68 18.37 38.25
CA PRO A 637 -40.34 17.46 37.14
C PRO A 637 -39.52 18.11 35.98
N SER A 638 -38.54 17.37 35.45
CA SER A 638 -37.75 17.59 34.19
C SER A 638 -37.24 19.03 33.90
N HIS A 639 -35.95 19.29 34.15
CA HIS A 639 -35.30 20.54 33.74
C HIS A 639 -34.68 20.42 32.34
N ASN A 640 -35.47 20.69 31.29
CA ASN A 640 -34.92 21.05 29.98
C ASN A 640 -34.43 22.50 30.05
N ILE A 641 -33.13 22.71 29.78
CA ILE A 641 -32.49 24.04 29.84
C ILE A 641 -32.57 24.77 28.48
N SER A 642 -32.81 24.05 27.40
CA SER A 642 -33.08 24.60 26.08
C SER A 642 -33.93 23.62 25.29
N ASP A 643 -34.87 24.12 24.50
CA ASP A 643 -35.63 23.34 23.52
C ASP A 643 -34.93 23.29 22.15
N LYS A 644 -33.83 24.04 21.99
CA LYS A 644 -33.08 24.19 20.74
C LYS A 644 -31.83 23.31 20.71
N TYR A 645 -31.17 23.14 21.85
CA TYR A 645 -29.93 22.37 21.97
C TYR A 645 -30.18 21.05 22.70
N ASN A 646 -29.39 20.04 22.35
CA ASN A 646 -29.47 18.75 22.99
C ASN A 646 -28.78 18.85 24.35
N VAL A 647 -29.56 18.85 25.43
CA VAL A 647 -29.04 18.89 26.81
C VAL A 647 -29.19 17.50 27.43
N ASN A 648 -28.06 16.82 27.65
CA ASN A 648 -28.05 15.52 28.31
C ASN A 648 -28.13 15.69 29.84
N ILE A 649 -28.79 14.75 30.52
CA ILE A 649 -28.89 14.67 31.99
C ILE A 649 -27.50 14.68 32.65
N ASP A 650 -26.50 14.11 31.95
CA ASP A 650 -25.10 13.96 32.37
C ASP A 650 -24.23 15.21 32.17
N SER A 651 -24.84 16.38 32.04
CA SER A 651 -24.16 17.68 32.02
C SER A 651 -23.40 18.00 30.72
N LEU A 652 -23.93 17.58 29.56
CA LEU A 652 -23.38 17.88 28.23
C LEU A 652 -24.42 18.62 27.36
N ILE A 653 -23.98 19.63 26.60
CA ILE A 653 -24.78 20.33 25.60
C ILE A 653 -24.18 20.15 24.20
N SER A 654 -24.98 19.65 23.25
CA SER A 654 -24.66 19.50 21.82
C SER A 654 -25.79 20.05 20.93
N GLY A 655 -25.75 19.83 19.61
CA GLY A 655 -26.73 20.38 18.67
C GLY A 655 -26.42 21.82 18.24
N ILE A 656 -25.22 22.30 18.52
CA ILE A 656 -24.80 23.68 18.25
C ILE A 656 -24.19 23.72 16.86
N LYS A 657 -24.81 24.48 15.95
CA LYS A 657 -24.25 24.71 14.63
C LYS A 657 -22.94 25.50 14.74
N GLU A 658 -21.93 25.09 13.97
CA GLU A 658 -20.67 25.83 13.85
C GLU A 658 -20.88 27.32 13.55
N GLY A 659 -20.06 28.17 14.15
CA GLY A 659 -20.18 29.63 14.01
C GLY A 659 -21.25 30.31 14.90
N THR A 660 -21.97 29.59 15.75
CA THR A 660 -22.89 30.18 16.73
C THR A 660 -22.13 31.05 17.75
N THR A 661 -22.59 32.28 17.99
CA THR A 661 -22.00 33.19 18.99
C THR A 661 -22.54 32.94 20.40
N ALA A 662 -21.77 33.30 21.43
CA ALA A 662 -22.16 33.16 22.83
C ALA A 662 -23.46 33.91 23.16
N LYS A 663 -23.68 35.08 22.56
CA LYS A 663 -24.95 35.80 22.67
C LYS A 663 -26.12 34.98 22.13
N ASN A 664 -26.05 34.55 20.87
CA ASN A 664 -27.14 33.83 20.21
C ASN A 664 -27.43 32.48 20.90
N PHE A 665 -26.39 31.85 21.43
CA PHE A 665 -26.50 30.63 22.22
C PHE A 665 -27.25 30.89 23.54
N LYS A 666 -26.84 31.90 24.32
CA LYS A 666 -27.52 32.27 25.59
C LYS A 666 -28.97 32.69 25.40
N GLU A 667 -29.27 33.44 24.34
CA GLU A 667 -30.65 33.85 24.00
C GLU A 667 -31.56 32.65 23.67
N SER A 668 -30.97 31.50 23.33
CA SER A 668 -31.70 30.26 23.05
C SER A 668 -31.83 29.34 24.28
N ILE A 669 -31.41 29.81 25.47
CA ILE A 669 -31.47 29.09 26.75
C ILE A 669 -32.50 29.77 27.66
N SER A 670 -33.43 28.98 28.18
CA SER A 670 -34.54 29.46 29.01
C SER A 670 -34.38 28.94 30.44
N ILE A 671 -34.11 29.84 31.39
CA ILE A 671 -33.96 29.47 32.81
C ILE A 671 -34.94 30.26 33.67
N LYS A 672 -35.60 29.55 34.59
CA LYS A 672 -36.54 30.13 35.56
C LYS A 672 -35.76 30.57 36.81
N ASP A 673 -35.73 31.89 37.05
CA ASP A 673 -35.12 32.54 38.24
C ASP A 673 -33.64 32.22 38.49
N GLY A 674 -32.78 32.62 37.54
CA GLY A 674 -31.33 32.46 37.60
C GLY A 674 -30.60 33.19 36.46
N SER A 675 -29.30 32.95 36.30
CA SER A 675 -28.49 33.50 35.21
C SER A 675 -27.60 32.46 34.54
N VAL A 676 -27.27 32.68 33.27
CA VAL A 676 -26.38 31.83 32.45
C VAL A 676 -25.16 32.62 32.04
N SER A 677 -23.99 32.06 32.34
CA SER A 677 -22.70 32.54 31.84
C SER A 677 -21.96 31.40 31.14
N ILE A 678 -21.06 31.75 30.23
CA ILE A 678 -20.20 30.79 29.53
C ILE A 678 -18.77 31.05 29.96
N THR A 679 -18.06 29.99 30.31
CA THR A 679 -16.65 30.06 30.66
C THR A 679 -15.80 29.22 29.72
N ASP A 680 -14.56 29.65 29.52
CA ASP A 680 -13.55 28.85 28.84
C ASP A 680 -13.11 27.66 29.71
N LYS A 681 -12.21 26.82 29.17
CA LYS A 681 -11.63 25.66 29.86
C LYS A 681 -10.86 26.00 31.14
N SER A 682 -10.46 27.25 31.31
CA SER A 682 -9.73 27.76 32.48
C SER A 682 -10.64 28.45 33.50
N GLY A 683 -11.94 28.57 33.20
CA GLY A 683 -12.95 29.20 34.06
C GLY A 683 -13.16 30.70 33.83
N ASN A 684 -12.53 31.30 32.82
CA ASN A 684 -12.72 32.73 32.51
C ASN A 684 -14.00 32.94 31.71
N SER A 685 -14.66 34.08 31.90
CA SER A 685 -15.90 34.40 31.17
C SER A 685 -15.66 34.65 29.68
N VAL A 686 -16.54 34.10 28.84
CA VAL A 686 -16.49 34.24 27.37
C VAL A 686 -17.34 35.44 26.93
N SER A 687 -16.79 36.27 26.03
CA SER A 687 -17.48 37.44 25.47
C SER A 687 -18.68 37.06 24.59
N ASP A 688 -19.72 37.89 24.59
CA ASP A 688 -20.96 37.69 23.82
C ASP A 688 -20.77 37.56 22.30
N THR A 689 -19.71 38.17 21.77
CA THR A 689 -19.36 38.12 20.34
C THR A 689 -18.48 36.93 19.99
N ALA A 690 -17.93 36.22 20.98
CA ALA A 690 -17.09 35.05 20.74
C ALA A 690 -17.94 33.88 20.24
N LYS A 691 -17.32 33.01 19.42
CA LYS A 691 -17.94 31.76 19.00
C LYS A 691 -17.94 30.76 20.15
N ILE A 692 -19.00 29.96 20.20
CA ILE A 692 -19.04 28.77 21.03
C ILE A 692 -18.13 27.72 20.42
N SER A 693 -17.38 27.01 21.26
CA SER A 693 -16.45 25.97 20.85
C SER A 693 -16.44 24.78 21.80
N THR A 694 -15.94 23.65 21.32
CA THR A 694 -15.78 22.43 22.13
C THR A 694 -14.85 22.67 23.33
N GLY A 695 -15.31 22.28 24.52
CA GLY A 695 -14.56 22.39 25.78
C GLY A 695 -14.83 23.67 26.59
N GLN A 696 -15.70 24.56 26.11
CA GLN A 696 -16.30 25.61 26.94
C GLN A 696 -17.37 25.02 27.89
N LYS A 697 -17.72 25.77 28.94
CA LYS A 697 -18.74 25.36 29.92
C LYS A 697 -19.85 26.38 30.04
N VAL A 698 -21.09 25.90 30.14
CA VAL A 698 -22.26 26.70 30.53
C VAL A 698 -22.42 26.61 32.03
N VAL A 699 -22.42 27.76 32.71
CA VAL A 699 -22.60 27.87 34.15
C VAL A 699 -23.94 28.51 34.44
N VAL A 700 -24.83 27.74 35.06
CA VAL A 700 -26.14 28.19 35.51
C VAL A 700 -26.05 28.55 36.99
N LYS A 701 -26.47 29.76 37.35
CA LYS A 701 -26.51 30.26 38.72
C LYS A 701 -27.96 30.55 39.14
N ASP A 702 -28.26 30.35 40.41
CA ASP A 702 -29.53 30.77 40.99
C ASP A 702 -29.59 32.31 41.15
N SER A 703 -30.75 32.82 41.58
CA SER A 703 -30.97 34.25 41.81
C SER A 703 -30.07 34.87 42.89
N ALA A 704 -29.46 34.05 43.77
CA ALA A 704 -28.48 34.47 44.77
C ALA A 704 -27.03 34.46 44.24
N GLY A 705 -26.83 34.12 42.96
CA GLY A 705 -25.52 34.07 42.30
C GLY A 705 -24.71 32.81 42.61
N LYS A 706 -25.30 31.83 43.30
CA LYS A 706 -24.65 30.55 43.60
C LYS A 706 -24.78 29.63 42.38
N VAL A 707 -23.69 28.93 42.04
CA VAL A 707 -23.69 27.98 40.92
C VAL A 707 -24.61 26.82 41.25
N TYR A 708 -25.63 26.65 40.41
CA TYR A 708 -26.66 25.63 40.51
C TYR A 708 -26.29 24.40 39.69
N LYS A 709 -25.85 24.57 38.43
CA LYS A 709 -25.39 23.47 37.57
C LYS A 709 -24.41 23.96 36.50
N GLN A 710 -23.53 23.07 36.05
CA GLN A 710 -22.60 23.33 34.95
C GLN A 710 -22.76 22.28 33.86
N PHE A 711 -22.53 22.67 32.60
CA PHE A 711 -22.58 21.78 31.44
C PHE A 711 -21.37 21.97 30.55
N ASP A 712 -20.80 20.87 30.07
CA ASP A 712 -19.79 20.89 29.01
C ASP A 712 -20.43 21.16 27.65
N ILE A 713 -19.71 21.87 26.79
CA ILE A 713 -20.12 22.14 25.42
C ILE A 713 -19.33 21.26 24.46
N VAL A 714 -20.04 20.61 23.53
CA VAL A 714 -19.45 19.91 22.38
C VAL A 714 -20.06 20.39 21.07
N ILE A 715 -19.19 20.68 20.10
CA ILE A 715 -19.54 20.81 18.69
C ILE A 715 -18.90 19.63 17.98
N TYR A 716 -19.73 18.72 17.44
CA TYR A 716 -19.24 17.53 16.75
C TYR A 716 -18.47 17.96 15.50
N GLY A 717 -17.19 17.61 15.45
CA GLY A 717 -16.24 17.99 14.42
C GLY A 717 -15.23 19.09 14.81
N ASP A 718 -15.49 19.88 15.85
CA ASP A 718 -14.54 20.87 16.39
C ASP A 718 -13.68 20.20 17.46
N ILE A 719 -12.57 19.59 17.03
CA ILE A 719 -11.70 18.75 17.85
C ILE A 719 -10.56 19.56 18.44
N THR A 720 -10.19 20.65 17.79
CA THR A 720 -9.21 21.62 18.29
C THR A 720 -9.80 22.58 19.32
N GLY A 721 -11.12 22.75 19.36
CA GLY A 721 -11.84 23.57 20.34
C GLY A 721 -11.87 25.06 19.98
N ASP A 722 -11.73 25.41 18.70
CA ASP A 722 -11.66 26.78 18.22
C ASP A 722 -13.01 27.31 17.66
N GLY A 723 -14.03 26.45 17.62
CA GLY A 723 -15.38 26.78 17.16
C GLY A 723 -15.58 26.67 15.65
N LYS A 724 -14.65 26.01 14.95
CA LYS A 724 -14.73 25.68 13.52
C LYS A 724 -14.53 24.18 13.30
N ILE A 725 -14.94 23.70 12.12
CA ILE A 725 -14.73 22.33 11.68
C ILE A 725 -13.90 22.37 10.40
N GLU A 726 -12.60 22.12 10.50
CA GLU A 726 -11.66 22.32 9.40
C GLU A 726 -10.62 21.19 9.28
N ALA A 727 -9.72 21.29 8.29
CA ALA A 727 -8.77 20.22 7.95
C ALA A 727 -7.84 19.83 9.11
N LEU A 728 -7.62 20.73 10.08
CA LEU A 728 -6.82 20.43 11.25
C LEU A 728 -7.54 19.43 12.16
N ASP A 729 -8.86 19.51 12.33
CA ASP A 729 -9.66 18.56 13.11
C ASP A 729 -9.59 17.15 12.50
N TYR A 730 -9.62 17.05 11.17
CA TYR A 730 -9.38 15.81 10.43
C TYR A 730 -8.02 15.18 10.73
N VAL A 731 -6.96 15.99 10.85
CA VAL A 731 -5.63 15.51 11.21
C VAL A 731 -5.61 14.95 12.64
N TYR A 732 -6.34 15.55 13.58
CA TYR A 732 -6.40 15.04 14.96
C TYR A 732 -7.15 13.71 15.08
N ILE A 733 -8.22 13.50 14.31
CA ILE A 733 -8.83 12.16 14.18
C ILE A 733 -7.79 11.19 13.62
N LYS A 734 -7.11 11.55 12.52
CA LYS A 734 -6.06 10.70 11.90
C LYS A 734 -4.98 10.28 12.90
N ARG A 735 -4.48 11.23 13.70
CA ARG A 735 -3.43 10.99 14.71
C ARG A 735 -3.92 10.10 15.85
N HIS A 736 -5.18 10.24 16.25
CA HIS A 736 -5.82 9.36 17.24
C HIS A 736 -5.93 7.92 16.72
N LEU A 737 -6.39 7.74 15.49
CA LEU A 737 -6.53 6.42 14.85
C LEU A 737 -5.20 5.73 14.61
N TRP A 738 -4.13 6.51 14.43
CA TRP A 738 -2.78 6.02 14.25
C TRP A 738 -1.99 5.86 15.54
N GLY A 739 -2.60 6.12 16.71
CA GLY A 739 -1.94 5.98 18.01
C GLY A 739 -0.77 6.94 18.22
N ILE A 740 -0.66 7.99 17.41
CA ILE A 740 0.41 9.01 17.48
C ILE A 740 0.12 10.01 18.61
N SER A 741 -1.17 10.27 18.88
CA SER A 741 -1.63 11.11 19.99
C SER A 741 -3.07 10.76 20.32
N GLU A 742 -3.36 10.41 21.57
CA GLU A 742 -4.72 10.05 21.96
C GLU A 742 -5.59 11.28 22.25
N LEU A 743 -6.77 11.32 21.65
CA LEU A 743 -7.82 12.27 22.03
C LEU A 743 -8.50 11.77 23.30
N SER A 744 -8.78 12.69 24.21
CA SER A 744 -9.42 12.40 25.49
C SER A 744 -10.50 13.42 25.82
N GLY A 745 -11.38 13.05 26.75
CA GLY A 745 -12.46 13.90 27.24
C GLY A 745 -13.38 14.42 26.12
N ILE A 746 -13.79 15.68 26.26
CA ILE A 746 -14.76 16.33 25.37
C ILE A 746 -14.29 16.41 23.91
N TYR A 747 -12.98 16.45 23.67
CA TYR A 747 -12.41 16.49 22.32
C TYR A 747 -12.48 15.13 21.62
N LYS A 748 -12.40 14.03 22.38
CA LYS A 748 -12.73 12.69 21.87
C LYS A 748 -14.21 12.60 21.52
N THR A 749 -15.08 13.17 22.35
CA THR A 749 -16.52 13.24 22.06
C THR A 749 -16.79 14.06 20.80
N ALA A 750 -16.11 15.21 20.60
CA ALA A 750 -16.23 16.01 19.38
C ALA A 750 -15.75 15.26 18.14
N ALA A 751 -14.74 14.40 18.27
CA ALA A 751 -14.22 13.57 17.17
C ALA A 751 -15.13 12.40 16.78
N ASP A 752 -16.03 11.97 17.66
CA ASP A 752 -16.97 10.87 17.41
C ASP A 752 -18.22 11.41 16.70
N ILE A 753 -18.08 11.65 15.40
CA ILE A 753 -19.04 12.33 14.53
C ILE A 753 -19.85 11.36 13.66
N SER A 754 -19.47 10.09 13.67
CA SER A 754 -20.14 9.04 12.95
C SER A 754 -21.52 8.75 13.55
N PRO A 755 -22.45 8.17 12.77
CA PRO A 755 -23.78 7.84 13.27
C PRO A 755 -23.80 6.75 14.36
N SER A 756 -22.73 5.95 14.47
CA SER A 756 -22.63 4.83 15.41
C SER A 756 -22.31 5.23 16.84
N LYS A 757 -21.86 6.47 17.09
CA LYS A 757 -21.58 7.13 18.38
C LYS A 757 -21.14 6.18 19.52
N GLY A 758 -19.86 6.27 19.92
CA GLY A 758 -19.32 5.58 21.08
C GLY A 758 -17.80 5.40 21.07
N SER A 759 -17.13 5.70 19.96
CA SER A 759 -15.67 5.64 19.81
C SER A 759 -15.23 6.42 18.58
N VAL A 760 -14.05 7.05 18.64
CA VAL A 760 -13.44 7.70 17.49
C VAL A 760 -12.72 6.65 16.65
N ASP A 761 -13.22 6.38 15.45
CA ASP A 761 -12.73 5.35 14.53
C ASP A 761 -12.57 5.88 13.08
N ALA A 762 -12.19 5.00 12.15
CA ALA A 762 -11.97 5.37 10.75
C ALA A 762 -13.24 5.89 10.05
N LEU A 763 -14.43 5.60 10.56
CA LEU A 763 -15.66 6.14 10.06
C LEU A 763 -15.77 7.61 10.40
N ASP A 764 -15.42 8.03 11.62
CA ASP A 764 -15.35 9.44 11.98
C ASP A 764 -14.40 10.20 11.06
N PHE A 765 -13.26 9.60 10.73
CA PHE A 765 -12.32 10.16 9.77
C PHE A 765 -12.95 10.35 8.38
N VAL A 766 -13.71 9.37 7.90
CA VAL A 766 -14.44 9.46 6.62
C VAL A 766 -15.54 10.52 6.68
N TYR A 767 -16.30 10.61 7.77
CA TYR A 767 -17.36 11.61 7.93
C TYR A 767 -16.79 13.03 7.98
N MET A 768 -15.65 13.20 8.65
CA MET A 768 -14.93 14.46 8.66
C MET A 768 -14.48 14.82 7.24
N LYS A 769 -13.88 13.86 6.52
CA LYS A 769 -13.46 14.06 5.13
C LYS A 769 -14.63 14.49 4.22
N ARG A 770 -15.78 13.84 4.38
CA ARG A 770 -16.99 14.14 3.61
C ARG A 770 -17.51 15.55 3.89
N HIS A 771 -17.46 15.99 5.15
CA HIS A 771 -17.82 17.34 5.52
C HIS A 771 -16.89 18.38 4.91
N LEU A 772 -15.58 18.19 5.02
CA LEU A 772 -14.58 19.08 4.42
C LEU A 772 -14.68 19.16 2.89
N TRP A 773 -15.17 18.11 2.25
CA TRP A 773 -15.42 18.05 0.80
C TRP A 773 -16.80 18.55 0.38
N GLY A 774 -17.61 19.07 1.30
CA GLY A 774 -18.96 19.55 1.02
C GLY A 774 -19.93 18.45 0.58
N ILE A 775 -19.60 17.19 0.88
CA ILE A 775 -20.39 16.02 0.51
C ILE A 775 -21.53 15.77 1.51
N ALA A 776 -21.30 16.03 2.79
CA ALA A 776 -22.32 15.92 3.84
C ALA A 776 -21.94 16.72 5.10
N ASP A 777 -22.89 17.45 5.68
CA ASP A 777 -22.66 18.15 6.94
C ASP A 777 -22.56 17.19 8.13
N ILE A 778 -21.72 17.54 9.11
CA ILE A 778 -21.67 16.82 10.39
C ILE A 778 -22.95 17.09 11.18
N VAL A 779 -23.56 16.02 11.67
CA VAL A 779 -24.76 16.10 12.52
C VAL A 779 -24.35 16.47 13.95
N GLN A 780 -24.95 17.54 14.47
CA GLN A 780 -24.67 18.13 15.79
C GLN A 780 -25.54 17.56 16.92
#